data_AF-A0A0V0UQU9-F1
#
_entry.id   AF-A0A0V0UQU9-F1
#
_cell.length_a   1.000
_cell.length_b   1.000
_cell.length_c   1.000
_cell.angle_alpha   90.00
_cell.angle_beta   90.00
_cell.angle_gamma   90.00
#
_symmetry.space_group_name_H-M   'P 1'
#
loop_
_entity.id
_entity.type
_entity.pdbx_description
1 polymer ?
#
loop_
_entity_poly.entity_id
_entity_poly.type
_entity_poly.pdbx_seq_one_letter_code
_entity_poly.pdbx_strand_id
1 'polypeptide(L)'
;LVKMNYSQKAVSGSMKKKIQISYVIRDEVEPRHRSGVNSMQFDSSLQRLYTAGRDSVIRIWNSRLDRDPYIGSMEHHTDWVNDVLLCCNGRHLISASSDTTVKVWNAHKGFCMSTLRTHKDYVKALAYAKDKEQVASAGLDRSIFLWDVNTLTALTASNNTITTSSLNGSKDSIYSLAMNPSGTVIVSGSAEKVLRVWDPRTCQKSMKLRGHTDVVKAIVISRDGTHCVSAGSDASIRLWHLGMQRSIGTIWCHTEGVWSLQTDDSFSTVYSAGRDKCVFMSNLKCTENSVLLFEEQAPVLKLLLVDHGTSIWSSTTDSSVRLWKISAESLDNDYDVDGCNADMPLVRKPEYVIKGAPSIRQYSILNDKRFILTRDSEDNIALWDVLRARKAKDFGCQNFEQKLKEQFKMLFVPNWFSVDLKTGMLQITLDEADCFSAWVSAKDAKLGNINNVDVKLNFGGLLLQALLEHWPRAQSVQDQPEEGTGFDKRFSNGYFAVPGHTPLIFCETSGRALFRLACRDAGGENESALLNDVLPQWAIDIVVNKAMPKYNKIPFYLFPHPSFNLKVYKRDRLSASDMLQVRKVIEHVYEKILSTAVNTENSMNANSEKNPGAQSQPSSTPAVLPSNLEEKIELYCQDQRLDPNMDLRTIKYFIWKQGGDLVLYYKAVK
;
A
#
# COMPACT_ATOMS: atom_id res chain seq x y z
N LEU A 1 12.33 -17.36 -12.36
CA LEU A 1 10.97 -16.89 -12.77
C LEU A 1 10.78 -17.18 -14.26
N VAL A 2 9.82 -18.04 -14.62
CA VAL A 2 9.51 -18.32 -16.03
C VAL A 2 8.84 -17.08 -16.65
N LYS A 3 9.51 -16.45 -17.62
CA LYS A 3 8.98 -15.31 -18.39
C LYS A 3 7.85 -15.84 -19.29
N MET A 4 6.60 -15.44 -19.05
CA MET A 4 5.47 -15.82 -19.89
C MET A 4 5.34 -14.81 -21.04
N ASN A 5 5.60 -15.27 -22.27
CA ASN A 5 5.35 -14.47 -23.46
C ASN A 5 3.86 -14.54 -23.81
N TYR A 6 3.11 -13.51 -23.45
CA TYR A 6 1.78 -13.30 -24.02
C TYR A 6 1.96 -12.65 -25.39
N SER A 7 1.53 -13.33 -26.45
CA SER A 7 1.36 -12.72 -27.77
C SER A 7 0.20 -11.71 -27.70
N GLN A 8 0.51 -10.48 -27.27
CA GLN A 8 -0.36 -9.34 -27.54
C GLN A 8 -0.01 -8.86 -28.95
N LYS A 9 -0.94 -9.04 -29.89
CA LYS A 9 -0.94 -8.29 -31.14
C LYS A 9 -0.72 -6.82 -30.81
N ALA A 10 0.36 -6.24 -31.33
CA ALA A 10 0.67 -4.83 -31.18
C ALA A 10 -0.49 -4.00 -31.74
N VAL A 11 -1.33 -3.47 -30.84
CA VAL A 11 -2.26 -2.39 -31.19
C VAL A 11 -1.43 -1.12 -31.15
N SER A 12 -1.16 -0.58 -32.34
CA SER A 12 -0.54 0.72 -32.55
C SER A 12 -1.26 1.79 -31.72
N GLY A 13 -0.56 2.41 -30.76
CA GLY A 13 -1.04 3.59 -30.03
C GLY A 13 -1.13 3.51 -28.50
N SER A 14 -0.42 2.61 -27.81
CA SER A 14 -0.44 2.64 -26.33
C SER A 14 0.42 3.80 -25.80
N MET A 15 -0.21 4.81 -25.19
CA MET A 15 0.45 5.66 -24.19
C MET A 15 1.25 4.74 -23.25
N LYS A 16 2.57 4.96 -23.12
CA LYS A 16 3.39 4.22 -22.15
C LYS A 16 2.72 4.39 -20.78
N LYS A 17 2.27 3.29 -20.19
CA LYS A 17 1.64 3.31 -18.88
C LYS A 17 2.64 3.80 -17.86
N LYS A 18 2.23 4.73 -16.99
CA LYS A 18 3.07 5.24 -15.92
C LYS A 18 3.31 4.13 -14.89
N ILE A 19 4.56 4.02 -14.46
CA ILE A 19 5.02 3.04 -13.47
C ILE A 19 5.36 3.80 -12.19
N GLN A 20 4.80 3.33 -11.08
CA GLN A 20 5.07 3.80 -9.74
C GLN A 20 6.03 2.82 -9.05
N ILE A 21 6.89 3.36 -8.19
CA ILE A 21 7.82 2.58 -7.38
C ILE A 21 7.36 2.66 -5.93
N SER A 22 7.02 1.52 -5.35
CA SER A 22 6.60 1.42 -3.95
C SER A 22 7.58 0.59 -3.14
N TYR A 23 7.70 0.88 -1.85
CA TYR A 23 8.40 0.02 -0.90
C TYR A 23 7.65 -0.08 0.42
N VAL A 24 7.93 -1.14 1.18
CA VAL A 24 7.23 -1.41 2.45
C VAL A 24 8.21 -1.32 3.62
N ILE A 25 7.87 -0.50 4.62
CA ILE A 25 8.63 -0.40 5.86
C ILE A 25 8.12 -1.47 6.82
N ARG A 26 8.95 -2.48 7.07
CA ARG A 26 8.62 -3.67 7.89
C ARG A 26 9.88 -4.36 8.41
N ASP A 27 9.68 -5.31 9.31
CA ASP A 27 10.75 -6.22 9.71
C ASP A 27 10.96 -7.31 8.65
N GLU A 28 12.13 -7.95 8.68
CA GLU A 28 12.53 -8.97 7.69
C GLU A 28 11.55 -10.16 7.70
N VAL A 29 11.18 -10.61 8.89
CA VAL A 29 10.22 -11.70 9.08
C VAL A 29 9.03 -11.17 9.87
N GLU A 30 7.84 -11.28 9.29
CA GLU A 30 6.57 -10.90 9.92
C GLU A 30 5.77 -12.19 10.21
N PRO A 31 6.04 -12.88 11.34
CA PRO A 31 5.47 -14.21 11.60
C PRO A 31 3.97 -14.19 11.81
N ARG A 32 3.40 -13.05 12.21
CA ARG A 32 1.97 -12.87 12.48
C ARG A 32 1.33 -11.97 11.45
N HIS A 33 0.05 -12.20 11.17
CA HIS A 33 -0.70 -11.34 10.26
C HIS A 33 -0.76 -9.90 10.78
N ARG A 34 -0.53 -8.93 9.89
CA ARG A 34 -0.60 -7.48 10.20
C ARG A 34 -1.91 -6.84 9.78
N SER A 35 -2.85 -7.62 9.25
CA SER A 35 -4.20 -7.20 8.85
C SER A 35 -5.12 -8.43 8.82
N GLY A 36 -6.41 -8.24 8.57
CA GLY A 36 -7.40 -9.32 8.59
C GLY A 36 -7.12 -10.46 7.62
N VAL A 37 -7.69 -11.64 7.86
CA VAL A 37 -7.47 -12.85 7.05
C VAL A 37 -8.71 -13.14 6.20
N ASN A 38 -8.58 -13.06 4.87
CA ASN A 38 -9.71 -13.18 3.94
C ASN A 38 -10.13 -14.62 3.65
N SER A 39 -9.20 -15.57 3.67
CA SER A 39 -9.47 -16.97 3.33
C SER A 39 -8.50 -17.92 4.02
N MET A 40 -8.91 -19.18 4.14
CA MET A 40 -8.16 -20.22 4.85
C MET A 40 -8.34 -21.57 4.17
N GLN A 41 -7.32 -22.42 4.25
CA GLN A 41 -7.37 -23.82 3.80
C GLN A 41 -6.62 -24.70 4.79
N PHE A 42 -7.13 -25.89 5.05
CA PHE A 42 -6.54 -26.83 5.98
C PHE A 42 -6.13 -28.12 5.27
N ASP A 43 -4.89 -28.53 5.48
CA ASP A 43 -4.36 -29.81 5.05
C ASP A 43 -4.43 -30.78 6.22
N SER A 44 -5.37 -31.72 6.17
CA SER A 44 -5.53 -32.73 7.22
C SER A 44 -4.39 -33.75 7.25
N SER A 45 -3.68 -33.96 6.14
CA SER A 45 -2.58 -34.93 6.07
C SER A 45 -1.33 -34.43 6.80
N LEU A 46 -1.01 -33.15 6.63
CA LEU A 46 0.13 -32.50 7.26
C LEU A 46 -0.24 -31.70 8.52
N GLN A 47 -1.54 -31.61 8.83
CA GLN A 47 -2.08 -30.79 9.92
C GLN A 47 -1.64 -29.32 9.79
N ARG A 48 -1.71 -28.80 8.56
CA ARG A 48 -1.27 -27.44 8.23
C ARG A 48 -2.45 -26.54 7.90
N LEU A 49 -2.52 -25.38 8.53
CA LEU A 49 -3.45 -24.32 8.16
C LEU A 49 -2.72 -23.29 7.29
N TYR A 50 -3.29 -22.96 6.13
CA TYR A 50 -2.85 -21.88 5.26
C TYR A 50 -3.81 -20.71 5.41
N THR A 51 -3.29 -19.52 5.72
CA THR A 51 -4.11 -18.32 5.92
C THR A 51 -3.72 -17.23 4.93
N ALA A 52 -4.72 -16.66 4.25
CA ALA A 52 -4.56 -15.62 3.24
C ALA A 52 -4.82 -14.23 3.84
N GLY A 53 -3.73 -13.49 4.09
CA GLY A 53 -3.82 -12.19 4.74
C GLY A 53 -4.13 -11.03 3.80
N ARG A 54 -4.84 -10.03 4.33
CA ARG A 54 -4.91 -8.67 3.76
C ARG A 54 -3.57 -7.95 3.81
N ASP A 55 -2.61 -8.45 4.58
CA ASP A 55 -1.24 -7.97 4.61
C ASP A 55 -0.38 -8.45 3.42
N SER A 56 -1.00 -9.00 2.37
CA SER A 56 -0.39 -9.55 1.15
C SER A 56 0.42 -10.85 1.32
N VAL A 57 0.43 -11.42 2.53
CA VAL A 57 1.22 -12.61 2.86
C VAL A 57 0.30 -13.79 3.14
N ILE A 58 0.67 -14.95 2.59
CA ILE A 58 0.07 -16.24 2.95
C ILE A 58 0.97 -16.89 4.01
N ARG A 59 0.40 -17.35 5.13
CA ARG A 59 1.17 -18.00 6.21
C ARG A 59 0.77 -19.44 6.38
N ILE A 60 1.73 -20.25 6.83
CA ILE A 60 1.57 -21.67 7.10
C ILE A 60 1.70 -21.87 8.61
N TRP A 61 0.71 -22.56 9.19
CA TRP A 61 0.64 -22.85 10.61
C TRP A 61 0.48 -24.34 10.85
N ASN A 62 0.96 -24.82 12.00
CA ASN A 62 0.68 -26.15 12.50
C ASN A 62 0.25 -26.06 13.96
N SER A 63 -1.01 -26.42 14.23
CA SER A 63 -1.64 -26.32 15.54
C SER A 63 -1.08 -27.31 16.57
N ARG A 64 -0.30 -28.33 16.16
CA ARG A 64 0.33 -29.29 17.07
C ARG A 64 1.67 -28.82 17.65
N LEU A 65 2.18 -27.68 17.20
CA LEU A 65 3.43 -27.13 17.75
C LEU A 65 3.11 -26.39 19.06
N ASP A 66 3.46 -26.99 20.19
CA ASP A 66 3.12 -26.50 21.55
C ASP A 66 3.63 -25.10 21.90
N ARG A 67 4.63 -24.56 21.17
CA ARG A 67 5.26 -23.26 21.50
C ARG A 67 5.01 -22.16 20.48
N ASP A 68 5.14 -22.47 19.18
CA ASP A 68 4.91 -21.53 18.10
C ASP A 68 4.30 -22.28 16.90
N PRO A 69 3.04 -22.00 16.52
CA PRO A 69 2.42 -22.64 15.38
C PRO A 69 3.00 -22.20 14.03
N TYR A 70 3.79 -21.13 13.98
CA TYR A 70 4.32 -20.58 12.73
C TYR A 70 5.33 -21.51 12.05
N ILE A 71 5.06 -21.89 10.79
CA ILE A 71 6.01 -22.66 9.96
C ILE A 71 6.76 -21.74 8.99
N GLY A 72 6.06 -20.83 8.33
CA GLY A 72 6.66 -19.99 7.29
C GLY A 72 5.68 -19.05 6.61
N SER A 73 6.24 -18.12 5.82
CA SER A 73 5.53 -17.11 5.05
C SER A 73 5.78 -17.28 3.56
N MET A 74 4.74 -17.17 2.76
CA MET A 74 4.77 -17.21 1.31
C MET A 74 4.52 -15.80 0.77
N GLU A 75 5.61 -15.10 0.45
CA GLU A 75 5.58 -13.68 0.09
C GLU A 75 5.81 -13.47 -1.41
N HIS A 76 4.79 -12.98 -2.11
CA HIS A 76 4.95 -12.54 -3.50
C HIS A 76 3.84 -11.58 -3.94
N HIS A 77 2.63 -11.73 -3.40
CA HIS A 77 1.57 -10.76 -3.64
C HIS A 77 1.95 -9.38 -3.10
N THR A 78 1.39 -8.33 -3.72
CA THR A 78 1.65 -6.93 -3.35
C THR A 78 0.41 -6.21 -2.81
N ASP A 79 -0.70 -6.95 -2.71
CA ASP A 79 -1.99 -6.46 -2.22
C ASP A 79 -2.72 -7.64 -1.55
N TRP A 80 -3.94 -7.40 -1.05
CA TRP A 80 -4.75 -8.37 -0.32
C TRP A 80 -4.82 -9.70 -1.06
N VAL A 81 -4.54 -10.80 -0.36
CA VAL A 81 -4.86 -12.14 -0.86
C VAL A 81 -6.32 -12.39 -0.52
N ASN A 82 -7.19 -12.40 -1.53
CA ASN A 82 -8.64 -12.49 -1.36
C ASN A 82 -9.10 -13.93 -1.15
N ASP A 83 -8.47 -14.88 -1.83
CA ASP A 83 -8.85 -16.29 -1.71
C ASP A 83 -7.66 -17.23 -1.93
N VAL A 84 -7.73 -18.41 -1.32
CA VAL A 84 -6.74 -19.48 -1.46
C VAL A 84 -7.42 -20.85 -1.53
N LEU A 85 -6.84 -21.73 -2.33
CA LEU A 85 -7.28 -23.12 -2.51
C LEU A 85 -6.10 -24.07 -2.42
N LEU A 86 -6.32 -25.20 -1.75
CA LEU A 86 -5.37 -26.29 -1.70
C LEU A 86 -5.80 -27.37 -2.72
N CYS A 87 -4.85 -27.84 -3.55
CA CYS A 87 -5.12 -28.78 -4.63
C CYS A 87 -4.05 -29.88 -4.71
N CYS A 88 -4.31 -30.92 -5.52
CA CYS A 88 -3.41 -32.06 -5.72
C CYS A 88 -3.00 -32.75 -4.39
N ASN A 89 -3.96 -32.96 -3.50
CA ASN A 89 -3.78 -33.54 -2.15
C ASN A 89 -2.76 -32.76 -1.30
N GLY A 90 -2.87 -31.43 -1.24
CA GLY A 90 -2.01 -30.61 -0.38
C GLY A 90 -0.67 -30.19 -1.01
N ARG A 91 -0.35 -30.67 -2.21
CA ARG A 91 0.94 -30.37 -2.86
C ARG A 91 1.03 -28.94 -3.37
N HIS A 92 -0.07 -28.41 -3.87
CA HIS A 92 -0.11 -27.11 -4.51
C HIS A 92 -1.15 -26.21 -3.87
N LEU A 93 -0.84 -24.92 -3.84
CA LEU A 93 -1.75 -23.87 -3.40
C LEU A 93 -1.95 -22.90 -4.56
N ILE A 94 -3.17 -22.43 -4.75
CA ILE A 94 -3.50 -21.37 -5.71
C ILE A 94 -4.09 -20.21 -4.93
N SER A 95 -3.65 -18.99 -5.25
CA SER A 95 -4.10 -17.77 -4.58
C SER A 95 -4.57 -16.72 -5.56
N ALA A 96 -5.59 -15.96 -5.15
CA ALA A 96 -6.16 -14.83 -5.87
C ALA A 96 -5.95 -13.55 -5.08
N SER A 97 -5.53 -12.46 -5.73
CA SER A 97 -5.20 -11.21 -5.06
C SER A 97 -5.79 -9.97 -5.74
N SER A 98 -5.91 -8.91 -4.93
CA SER A 98 -6.19 -7.55 -5.40
C SER A 98 -5.03 -6.96 -6.23
N ASP A 99 -3.86 -7.61 -6.28
CA ASP A 99 -2.78 -7.21 -7.20
C ASP A 99 -3.03 -7.60 -8.68
N THR A 100 -4.26 -8.03 -8.99
CA THR A 100 -4.76 -8.51 -10.30
C THR A 100 -4.20 -9.86 -10.74
N THR A 101 -3.44 -10.56 -9.90
CA THR A 101 -2.79 -11.82 -10.27
C THR A 101 -3.38 -13.04 -9.56
N VAL A 102 -3.28 -14.18 -10.24
CA VAL A 102 -3.43 -15.50 -9.63
C VAL A 102 -2.06 -16.15 -9.55
N LYS A 103 -1.67 -16.68 -8.40
CA LYS A 103 -0.36 -17.32 -8.21
C LYS A 103 -0.52 -18.79 -7.89
N VAL A 104 0.40 -19.58 -8.43
CA VAL A 104 0.53 -21.01 -8.19
C VAL A 104 1.75 -21.23 -7.32
N TRP A 105 1.59 -22.04 -6.28
CA TRP A 105 2.61 -22.23 -5.26
C TRP A 105 2.88 -23.70 -5.03
N ASN A 106 4.12 -24.00 -4.62
CA ASN A 106 4.42 -25.24 -3.96
C ASN A 106 4.08 -25.08 -2.47
N ALA A 107 3.02 -25.75 -2.01
CA ALA A 107 2.52 -25.57 -0.64
C ALA A 107 3.46 -26.19 0.42
N HIS A 108 4.18 -27.25 0.05
CA HIS A 108 5.10 -27.93 0.97
C HIS A 108 6.38 -27.13 1.22
N LYS A 109 6.93 -26.53 0.15
CA LYS A 109 8.19 -25.76 0.18
C LYS A 109 7.99 -24.25 0.37
N GLY A 110 6.77 -23.74 0.16
CA GLY A 110 6.42 -22.35 0.45
C GLY A 110 6.92 -21.31 -0.56
N PHE A 111 7.09 -21.65 -1.84
CA PHE A 111 7.52 -20.69 -2.87
C PHE A 111 6.55 -20.59 -4.05
N CYS A 112 6.56 -19.43 -4.72
CA CYS A 112 5.74 -19.15 -5.89
C CYS A 112 6.37 -19.79 -7.14
N MET A 113 5.61 -20.63 -7.84
CA MET A 113 6.03 -21.29 -9.08
C MET A 113 5.72 -20.42 -10.30
N SER A 114 4.48 -19.92 -10.39
CA SER A 114 3.96 -19.22 -11.57
C SER A 114 3.02 -18.07 -11.16
N THR A 115 3.00 -17.02 -11.97
CA THR A 115 2.08 -15.88 -11.83
C THR A 115 1.26 -15.69 -13.10
N LEU A 116 -0.04 -15.92 -13.00
CA LEU A 116 -1.01 -15.74 -14.07
C LEU A 116 -1.51 -14.28 -14.06
N ARG A 117 -1.37 -13.59 -15.19
CA ARG A 117 -1.67 -12.15 -15.32
C ARG A 117 -2.79 -11.88 -16.35
N THR A 118 -3.81 -12.73 -16.34
CA THR A 118 -4.94 -12.63 -17.28
C THR A 118 -6.05 -11.70 -16.81
N HIS A 119 -6.26 -11.62 -15.50
CA HIS A 119 -7.22 -10.71 -14.91
C HIS A 119 -6.79 -9.25 -15.07
N LYS A 120 -7.76 -8.36 -15.20
CA LYS A 120 -7.54 -6.91 -15.43
C LYS A 120 -7.85 -6.05 -14.22
N ASP A 121 -8.41 -6.65 -13.18
CA ASP A 121 -8.84 -6.02 -11.93
C ASP A 121 -8.73 -7.06 -10.79
N TYR A 122 -9.14 -6.71 -9.58
CA TYR A 122 -8.95 -7.52 -8.38
C TYR A 122 -9.59 -8.89 -8.52
N VAL A 123 -8.80 -9.95 -8.29
CA VAL A 123 -9.30 -11.33 -8.29
C VAL A 123 -9.86 -11.63 -6.91
N LYS A 124 -11.17 -11.88 -6.84
CA LYS A 124 -11.94 -11.93 -5.58
C LYS A 124 -12.20 -13.34 -5.07
N ALA A 125 -12.40 -14.30 -5.97
CA ALA A 125 -12.83 -15.63 -5.61
C ALA A 125 -12.17 -16.69 -6.48
N LEU A 126 -11.95 -17.85 -5.89
CA LEU A 126 -11.54 -19.06 -6.59
C LEU A 126 -12.57 -20.18 -6.37
N ALA A 127 -12.61 -21.13 -7.29
CA ALA A 127 -13.38 -22.36 -7.14
C ALA A 127 -12.59 -23.57 -7.61
N TYR A 128 -12.84 -24.75 -7.04
CA TYR A 128 -12.04 -25.96 -7.29
C TYR A 128 -12.92 -27.18 -7.51
N ALA A 129 -12.60 -27.95 -8.55
CA ALA A 129 -13.20 -29.24 -8.87
C ALA A 129 -12.15 -30.32 -8.60
N LYS A 130 -12.24 -30.93 -7.42
CA LYS A 130 -11.25 -31.88 -6.91
C LYS A 130 -11.02 -33.07 -7.85
N ASP A 131 -12.09 -33.65 -8.40
CA ASP A 131 -11.99 -34.90 -9.18
C ASP A 131 -11.30 -34.70 -10.54
N LYS A 132 -11.26 -33.45 -11.02
CA LYS A 132 -10.61 -33.08 -12.29
C LYS A 132 -9.34 -32.27 -12.12
N GLU A 133 -8.98 -31.92 -10.89
CA GLU A 133 -7.90 -30.96 -10.60
C GLU A 133 -8.04 -29.67 -11.43
N GLN A 134 -9.26 -29.14 -11.52
CA GLN A 134 -9.56 -27.91 -12.26
C GLN A 134 -9.87 -26.76 -11.30
N VAL A 135 -9.29 -25.59 -11.54
CA VAL A 135 -9.53 -24.37 -10.76
C VAL A 135 -10.13 -23.29 -11.65
N ALA A 136 -11.04 -22.51 -11.07
CA ALA A 136 -11.58 -21.31 -11.68
C ALA A 136 -11.21 -20.08 -10.86
N SER A 137 -10.98 -18.95 -11.53
CA SER A 137 -10.70 -17.66 -10.90
C SER A 137 -11.63 -16.58 -11.44
N ALA A 138 -12.14 -15.72 -10.54
CA ALA A 138 -13.05 -14.65 -10.90
C ALA A 138 -12.80 -13.37 -10.08
N GLY A 139 -13.15 -12.21 -10.65
CA GLY A 139 -12.87 -10.93 -10.03
C GLY A 139 -13.77 -9.78 -10.47
N LEU A 140 -13.32 -8.56 -10.16
CA LEU A 140 -14.01 -7.32 -10.48
C LEU A 140 -13.99 -7.00 -11.99
N ASP A 141 -13.08 -7.64 -12.74
CA ASP A 141 -13.01 -7.57 -14.20
C ASP A 141 -14.13 -8.37 -14.91
N ARG A 142 -15.06 -8.94 -14.13
CA ARG A 142 -16.27 -9.64 -14.60
C ARG A 142 -15.96 -10.91 -15.39
N SER A 143 -14.69 -11.31 -15.41
CA SER A 143 -14.19 -12.45 -16.17
C SER A 143 -14.03 -13.65 -15.24
N ILE A 144 -14.30 -14.83 -15.77
CA ILE A 144 -14.01 -16.10 -15.10
C ILE A 144 -13.06 -16.87 -16.00
N PHE A 145 -11.91 -17.28 -15.47
CA PHE A 145 -10.96 -18.12 -16.19
C PHE A 145 -10.91 -19.52 -15.56
N LEU A 146 -10.79 -20.54 -16.41
CA LEU A 146 -10.63 -21.94 -16.03
C LEU A 146 -9.19 -22.38 -16.28
N TRP A 147 -8.65 -23.14 -15.35
CA TRP A 147 -7.27 -23.59 -15.32
C TRP A 147 -7.20 -25.05 -14.93
N ASP A 148 -6.44 -25.84 -15.68
CA ASP A 148 -6.05 -27.18 -15.25
C ASP A 148 -4.79 -27.08 -14.38
N VAL A 149 -4.87 -27.58 -13.14
CA VAL A 149 -3.77 -27.50 -12.18
C VAL A 149 -2.57 -28.32 -12.64
N ASN A 150 -2.78 -29.43 -13.35
CA ASN A 150 -1.68 -30.25 -13.85
C ASN A 150 -0.88 -29.50 -14.93
N THR A 151 -1.58 -28.83 -15.85
CA THR A 151 -0.96 -27.94 -16.83
C THR A 151 -0.20 -26.79 -16.14
N LEU A 152 -0.78 -26.16 -15.12
CA LEU A 152 -0.15 -25.06 -14.39
C LEU A 152 1.12 -25.47 -13.62
N THR A 153 1.15 -26.69 -13.08
CA THR A 153 2.27 -27.18 -12.27
C THR A 153 3.40 -27.76 -13.13
N ALA A 154 3.10 -28.17 -14.38
CA ALA A 154 4.07 -28.63 -15.37
C ALA A 154 4.79 -27.50 -16.13
N LEU A 155 4.49 -26.22 -15.82
CA LEU A 155 5.12 -25.08 -16.48
C LEU A 155 6.62 -25.00 -16.16
N THR A 156 7.43 -24.86 -17.21
CA THR A 156 8.90 -24.76 -17.13
C THR A 156 9.39 -23.61 -18.01
N ALA A 157 10.68 -23.26 -17.94
CA ALA A 157 11.26 -22.24 -18.81
C ALA A 157 11.06 -22.54 -20.32
N SER A 158 11.03 -23.82 -20.69
CA SER A 158 10.80 -24.30 -22.05
C SER A 158 9.33 -24.46 -22.44
N ASN A 159 8.41 -24.57 -21.46
CA ASN A 159 6.97 -24.71 -21.69
C ASN A 159 6.20 -23.67 -20.86
N ASN A 160 6.08 -22.47 -21.40
CA ASN A 160 5.49 -21.29 -20.75
C ASN A 160 4.14 -20.86 -21.35
N THR A 161 3.59 -21.63 -22.29
CA THR A 161 2.32 -21.32 -22.95
C THR A 161 1.15 -21.95 -22.20
N ILE A 162 0.15 -21.14 -21.86
CA ILE A 162 -1.08 -21.60 -21.20
C ILE A 162 -2.27 -21.25 -22.09
N THR A 163 -3.11 -22.23 -22.39
CA THR A 163 -4.40 -22.00 -23.03
C THR A 163 -5.42 -21.60 -21.97
N THR A 164 -5.99 -20.40 -22.09
CA THR A 164 -7.00 -19.88 -21.17
C THR A 164 -8.39 -20.16 -21.71
N SER A 165 -9.22 -20.88 -20.96
CA SER A 165 -10.66 -20.95 -21.22
C SER A 165 -11.38 -19.91 -20.35
N SER A 166 -12.29 -19.13 -20.93
CA SER A 166 -13.05 -18.11 -20.19
C SER A 166 -14.55 -18.33 -20.25
N LEU A 167 -15.24 -18.09 -19.15
CA LEU A 167 -16.71 -18.12 -19.10
C LEU A 167 -17.23 -16.69 -19.21
N ASN A 168 -17.95 -16.43 -20.29
CA ASN A 168 -18.52 -15.12 -20.57
C ASN A 168 -19.95 -15.02 -20.06
N GLY A 169 -20.39 -13.81 -19.70
CA GLY A 169 -21.79 -13.51 -19.42
C GLY A 169 -22.08 -12.70 -18.17
N SER A 170 -21.12 -12.58 -17.26
CA SER A 170 -21.23 -11.63 -16.15
C SER A 170 -21.22 -10.20 -16.68
N LYS A 171 -22.18 -9.40 -16.23
CA LYS A 171 -22.39 -7.98 -16.53
C LYS A 171 -21.82 -7.08 -15.44
N ASP A 172 -21.57 -7.63 -14.26
CA ASP A 172 -21.02 -6.91 -13.11
C ASP A 172 -19.91 -7.72 -12.41
N SER A 173 -19.28 -7.06 -11.44
CA SER A 173 -18.16 -7.54 -10.63
C SER A 173 -18.52 -8.81 -9.86
N ILE A 174 -17.64 -9.81 -9.92
CA ILE A 174 -17.85 -11.12 -9.31
C ILE A 174 -17.19 -11.13 -7.92
N TYR A 175 -17.94 -11.57 -6.91
CA TYR A 175 -17.50 -11.61 -5.51
C TYR A 175 -17.38 -13.01 -4.95
N SER A 176 -18.10 -13.98 -5.54
CA SER A 176 -18.07 -15.38 -5.11
C SER A 176 -18.12 -16.33 -6.30
N LEU A 177 -17.47 -17.47 -6.13
CA LEU A 177 -17.38 -18.52 -7.14
C LEU A 177 -17.41 -19.87 -6.43
N ALA A 178 -18.14 -20.83 -6.98
CA ALA A 178 -18.16 -22.20 -6.48
C ALA A 178 -18.25 -23.17 -7.65
N MET A 179 -17.65 -24.34 -7.47
CA MET A 179 -17.67 -25.43 -8.44
C MET A 179 -17.86 -26.74 -7.68
N ASN A 180 -18.61 -27.67 -8.26
CA ASN A 180 -18.80 -28.98 -7.63
C ASN A 180 -17.56 -29.88 -7.85
N PRO A 181 -17.33 -30.91 -7.00
CA PRO A 181 -16.13 -31.73 -7.07
C PRO A 181 -15.90 -32.41 -8.43
N SER A 182 -16.96 -32.85 -9.11
CA SER A 182 -16.87 -33.50 -10.43
C SER A 182 -16.64 -32.52 -11.59
N GLY A 183 -16.67 -31.20 -11.32
CA GLY A 183 -16.46 -30.16 -12.34
C GLY A 183 -17.48 -30.23 -13.46
N THR A 184 -18.76 -30.34 -13.12
CA THR A 184 -19.89 -30.31 -14.07
C THR A 184 -20.69 -29.02 -13.98
N VAL A 185 -20.60 -28.31 -12.85
CA VAL A 185 -21.34 -27.08 -12.57
C VAL A 185 -20.42 -26.06 -11.92
N ILE A 186 -20.42 -24.84 -12.45
CA ILE A 186 -19.82 -23.67 -11.82
C ILE A 186 -20.85 -22.57 -11.67
N VAL A 187 -20.89 -21.95 -10.48
CA VAL A 187 -21.83 -20.88 -10.13
C VAL A 187 -21.05 -19.65 -9.70
N SER A 188 -21.42 -18.48 -10.22
CA SER A 188 -20.85 -17.19 -9.81
C SER A 188 -21.88 -16.30 -9.11
N GLY A 189 -21.47 -15.63 -8.04
CA GLY A 189 -22.23 -14.58 -7.37
C GLY A 189 -21.59 -13.22 -7.60
N SER A 190 -22.41 -12.23 -7.95
CA SER A 190 -21.96 -10.92 -8.40
C SER A 190 -22.80 -9.80 -7.81
N ALA A 191 -22.36 -8.56 -8.06
CA ALA A 191 -23.17 -7.37 -7.80
C ALA A 191 -24.42 -7.25 -8.70
N GLU A 192 -24.59 -8.13 -9.71
CA GLU A 192 -25.87 -8.26 -10.44
C GLU A 192 -27.00 -8.83 -9.57
N LYS A 193 -26.72 -9.28 -8.33
CA LYS A 193 -27.71 -9.86 -7.40
C LYS A 193 -28.31 -11.17 -7.89
N VAL A 194 -27.64 -11.79 -8.86
CA VAL A 194 -28.11 -12.98 -9.55
C VAL A 194 -26.97 -13.99 -9.62
N LEU A 195 -27.31 -15.25 -9.39
CA LEU A 195 -26.41 -16.36 -9.66
C LEU A 195 -26.45 -16.72 -11.14
N ARG A 196 -25.28 -16.91 -11.72
CA ARG A 196 -25.13 -17.43 -13.08
C ARG A 196 -24.46 -18.78 -13.00
N VAL A 197 -24.91 -19.71 -13.85
CA VAL A 197 -24.45 -21.09 -13.85
C VAL A 197 -23.97 -21.49 -15.24
N TRP A 198 -22.84 -22.18 -15.29
CA TRP A 198 -22.25 -22.71 -16.52
C TRP A 198 -21.85 -24.17 -16.34
N ASP A 199 -21.72 -24.87 -17.46
CA ASP A 199 -20.97 -26.12 -17.53
C ASP A 199 -19.51 -25.81 -17.90
N PRO A 200 -18.52 -26.05 -17.02
CA PRO A 200 -17.13 -25.70 -17.28
C PRO A 200 -16.50 -26.53 -18.40
N ARG A 201 -17.09 -27.66 -18.80
CA ARG A 201 -16.58 -28.53 -19.89
C ARG A 201 -16.87 -27.96 -21.26
N THR A 202 -18.06 -27.39 -21.44
CA THR A 202 -18.53 -26.85 -22.72
C THR A 202 -18.42 -25.34 -22.79
N CYS A 203 -18.16 -24.68 -21.65
CA CYS A 203 -18.19 -23.23 -21.47
C CYS A 203 -19.55 -22.59 -21.84
N GLN A 204 -20.62 -23.40 -21.90
CA GLN A 204 -21.97 -22.94 -22.24
C GLN A 204 -22.69 -22.41 -21.00
N LYS A 205 -23.50 -21.36 -21.21
CA LYS A 205 -24.40 -20.82 -20.18
C LYS A 205 -25.53 -21.80 -19.96
N SER A 206 -25.74 -22.20 -18.70
CA SER A 206 -26.82 -23.11 -18.33
C SER A 206 -28.07 -22.33 -17.90
N MET A 207 -27.97 -21.50 -16.86
CA MET A 207 -29.14 -20.85 -16.26
C MET A 207 -28.79 -19.58 -15.47
N LYS A 208 -29.85 -18.84 -15.09
CA LYS A 208 -29.79 -17.57 -14.35
C LYS A 208 -30.78 -17.62 -13.18
N LEU A 209 -30.30 -17.64 -11.94
CA LEU A 209 -31.13 -17.77 -10.74
C LEU A 209 -31.33 -16.41 -10.06
N ARG A 210 -32.57 -15.91 -10.06
CA ARG A 210 -32.95 -14.62 -9.47
C ARG A 210 -33.57 -14.83 -8.10
N GLY A 211 -33.22 -13.96 -7.14
CA GLY A 211 -33.88 -13.94 -5.84
C GLY A 211 -33.18 -13.04 -4.83
N HIS A 212 -31.85 -13.00 -4.81
CA HIS A 212 -31.11 -12.06 -3.96
C HIS A 212 -31.43 -10.61 -4.31
N THR A 213 -31.44 -9.74 -3.29
CA THR A 213 -31.72 -8.30 -3.42
C THR A 213 -30.46 -7.45 -3.31
N ASP A 214 -29.32 -8.07 -3.00
CA ASP A 214 -28.00 -7.44 -2.95
C ASP A 214 -26.87 -8.37 -3.42
N VAL A 215 -25.61 -7.92 -3.33
CA VAL A 215 -24.39 -8.63 -3.77
C VAL A 215 -24.30 -10.02 -3.13
N VAL A 216 -24.06 -11.05 -3.94
CA VAL A 216 -23.84 -12.42 -3.45
C VAL A 216 -22.37 -12.64 -3.14
N LYS A 217 -22.05 -12.93 -1.88
CA LYS A 217 -20.66 -13.01 -1.36
C LYS A 217 -20.19 -14.42 -1.00
N ALA A 218 -21.09 -15.38 -0.82
CA ALA A 218 -20.71 -16.77 -0.58
C ALA A 218 -21.64 -17.73 -1.32
N ILE A 219 -21.06 -18.82 -1.83
CA ILE A 219 -21.75 -19.87 -2.56
C ILE A 219 -21.11 -21.21 -2.19
N VAL A 220 -21.94 -22.22 -1.95
CA VAL A 220 -21.51 -23.62 -1.79
C VAL A 220 -22.43 -24.50 -2.66
N ILE A 221 -21.87 -25.50 -3.32
CA ILE A 221 -22.60 -26.41 -4.22
C ILE A 221 -22.54 -27.82 -3.65
N SER A 222 -23.64 -28.56 -3.75
CA SER A 222 -23.69 -29.97 -3.36
C SER A 222 -22.77 -30.82 -4.24
N ARG A 223 -22.31 -31.97 -3.72
CA ARG A 223 -21.35 -32.83 -4.43
C ARG A 223 -21.86 -33.31 -5.80
N ASP A 224 -23.14 -33.62 -5.89
CA ASP A 224 -23.82 -34.03 -7.11
C ASP A 224 -24.09 -32.87 -8.10
N GLY A 225 -23.93 -31.61 -7.66
CA GLY A 225 -24.20 -30.43 -8.47
C GLY A 225 -25.68 -30.18 -8.75
N THR A 226 -26.59 -30.74 -7.94
CA THR A 226 -28.05 -30.55 -8.10
C THR A 226 -28.60 -29.41 -7.25
N HIS A 227 -27.95 -29.10 -6.14
CA HIS A 227 -28.33 -28.05 -5.20
C HIS A 227 -27.19 -27.05 -4.99
N CYS A 228 -27.57 -25.83 -4.61
CA CYS A 228 -26.64 -24.75 -4.30
C CYS A 228 -27.19 -23.95 -3.13
N VAL A 229 -26.33 -23.53 -2.21
CA VAL A 229 -26.65 -22.56 -1.16
C VAL A 229 -25.87 -21.28 -1.46
N SER A 230 -26.54 -20.14 -1.39
CA SER A 230 -25.90 -18.84 -1.58
C SER A 230 -26.28 -17.86 -0.49
N ALA A 231 -25.38 -16.93 -0.20
CA ALA A 231 -25.55 -15.90 0.80
C ALA A 231 -25.08 -14.55 0.27
N GLY A 232 -25.79 -13.50 0.67
CA GLY A 232 -25.56 -12.14 0.17
C GLY A 232 -25.50 -11.08 1.25
N SER A 233 -25.16 -9.87 0.80
CA SER A 233 -25.23 -8.65 1.62
C SER A 233 -26.66 -8.29 2.05
N ASP A 234 -27.67 -8.95 1.48
CA ASP A 234 -29.09 -8.83 1.84
C ASP A 234 -29.50 -9.61 3.11
N ALA A 235 -28.51 -10.12 3.86
CA ALA A 235 -28.67 -10.94 5.07
C ALA A 235 -29.38 -12.29 4.84
N SER A 236 -29.72 -12.64 3.59
CA SER A 236 -30.44 -13.88 3.28
C SER A 236 -29.49 -15.01 2.91
N ILE A 237 -29.86 -16.23 3.33
CA ILE A 237 -29.25 -17.47 2.86
C ILE A 237 -30.31 -18.20 2.05
N ARG A 238 -30.02 -18.51 0.79
CA ARG A 238 -30.97 -19.10 -0.15
C ARG A 238 -30.52 -20.49 -0.59
N LEU A 239 -31.44 -21.44 -0.53
CA LEU A 239 -31.27 -22.78 -1.08
C LEU A 239 -31.91 -22.85 -2.47
N TRP A 240 -31.15 -23.36 -3.43
CA TRP A 240 -31.52 -23.45 -4.84
C TRP A 240 -31.50 -24.89 -5.30
N HIS A 241 -32.51 -25.26 -6.08
CA HIS A 241 -32.50 -26.51 -6.83
C HIS A 241 -32.16 -26.19 -8.28
N LEU A 242 -31.00 -26.65 -8.74
CA LEU A 242 -30.44 -26.31 -10.05
C LEU A 242 -31.24 -26.93 -11.20
N GLY A 243 -31.74 -28.17 -11.02
CA GLY A 243 -32.65 -28.79 -11.99
C GLY A 243 -33.99 -28.06 -12.19
N MET A 244 -34.59 -27.53 -11.10
CA MET A 244 -35.84 -26.74 -11.15
C MET A 244 -35.60 -25.25 -11.47
N GLN A 245 -34.35 -24.80 -11.47
CA GLN A 245 -33.93 -23.42 -11.73
C GLN A 245 -34.61 -22.38 -10.81
N ARG A 246 -34.87 -22.73 -9.55
CA ARG A 246 -35.56 -21.85 -8.58
C ARG A 246 -35.01 -21.96 -7.17
N SER A 247 -35.29 -20.92 -6.38
CA SER A 247 -35.10 -20.93 -4.92
C SER A 247 -36.16 -21.85 -4.31
N ILE A 248 -35.75 -22.78 -3.45
CA ILE A 248 -36.66 -23.70 -2.74
C ILE A 248 -36.80 -23.37 -1.26
N GLY A 249 -35.89 -22.59 -0.69
CA GLY A 249 -35.97 -22.11 0.69
C GLY A 249 -35.14 -20.84 0.89
N THR A 250 -35.48 -20.06 1.92
CA THR A 250 -34.70 -18.90 2.37
C THR A 250 -34.64 -18.92 3.90
N ILE A 251 -33.45 -18.72 4.45
CA ILE A 251 -33.17 -18.68 5.89
C ILE A 251 -32.81 -17.24 6.24
N TRP A 252 -33.41 -16.75 7.32
CA TRP A 252 -33.22 -15.40 7.87
C TRP A 252 -32.77 -15.50 9.33
N CYS A 253 -31.48 -15.75 9.54
CA CYS A 253 -30.89 -15.81 10.88
C CYS A 253 -29.91 -14.66 11.17
N HIS A 254 -29.44 -13.96 10.14
CA HIS A 254 -28.51 -12.85 10.27
C HIS A 254 -29.23 -11.49 10.20
N THR A 255 -28.72 -10.51 10.94
CA THR A 255 -29.23 -9.12 10.93
C THR A 255 -28.52 -8.26 9.88
N GLU A 256 -27.31 -8.65 9.48
CA GLU A 256 -26.51 -7.97 8.46
C GLU A 256 -26.03 -8.95 7.37
N GLY A 257 -25.31 -8.43 6.38
CA GLY A 257 -24.87 -9.23 5.22
C GLY A 257 -24.01 -10.44 5.59
N VAL A 258 -24.32 -11.58 4.96
CA VAL A 258 -23.65 -12.86 5.16
C VAL A 258 -22.52 -13.03 4.14
N TRP A 259 -21.32 -13.32 4.60
CA TRP A 259 -20.10 -13.27 3.77
C TRP A 259 -19.40 -14.62 3.62
N SER A 260 -19.66 -15.57 4.52
CA SER A 260 -19.08 -16.90 4.49
C SER A 260 -20.14 -17.97 4.67
N LEU A 261 -19.97 -19.07 3.95
CA LEU A 261 -20.77 -20.28 4.05
C LEU A 261 -19.86 -21.51 4.06
N GLN A 262 -20.25 -22.51 4.83
CA GLN A 262 -19.74 -23.88 4.79
C GLN A 262 -20.91 -24.85 4.95
N THR A 263 -20.76 -26.07 4.44
CA THR A 263 -21.73 -27.15 4.64
C THR A 263 -21.02 -28.38 5.15
N ASP A 264 -21.76 -29.25 5.84
CA ASP A 264 -21.30 -30.59 6.14
C ASP A 264 -21.18 -31.45 4.87
N ASP A 265 -20.51 -32.61 4.97
CA ASP A 265 -20.31 -33.53 3.84
C ASP A 265 -21.64 -34.07 3.27
N SER A 266 -22.69 -34.14 4.10
CA SER A 266 -24.03 -34.60 3.68
C SER A 266 -24.88 -33.52 3.02
N PHE A 267 -24.43 -32.26 3.01
CA PHE A 267 -25.17 -31.10 2.51
C PHE A 267 -26.55 -30.96 3.19
N SER A 268 -26.61 -31.26 4.49
CA SER A 268 -27.82 -31.18 5.31
C SER A 268 -27.82 -29.95 6.22
N THR A 269 -26.64 -29.51 6.64
CA THR A 269 -26.43 -28.42 7.58
C THR A 269 -25.55 -27.36 6.93
N VAL A 270 -25.94 -26.10 7.08
CA VAL A 270 -25.17 -24.94 6.64
C VAL A 270 -24.69 -24.15 7.85
N TYR A 271 -23.42 -23.73 7.78
CA TYR A 271 -22.80 -22.82 8.72
C TYR A 271 -22.59 -21.48 8.04
N SER A 272 -23.10 -20.42 8.64
CA SER A 272 -23.10 -19.08 8.06
C SER A 272 -22.56 -18.04 9.01
N ALA A 273 -21.84 -17.07 8.46
CA ALA A 273 -21.32 -15.94 9.21
C ALA A 273 -21.10 -14.73 8.30
N GLY A 274 -21.08 -13.55 8.90
CA GLY A 274 -20.86 -12.32 8.14
C GLY A 274 -20.59 -11.10 9.01
N ARG A 275 -21.24 -10.01 8.63
CA ARG A 275 -20.95 -8.68 9.18
C ARG A 275 -21.41 -8.50 10.63
N ASP A 276 -22.49 -9.18 11.01
CA ASP A 276 -23.06 -9.20 12.35
C ASP A 276 -22.25 -10.00 13.37
N LYS A 277 -21.12 -10.62 12.96
CA LYS A 277 -20.17 -11.38 13.79
C LYS A 277 -20.70 -12.70 14.36
N CYS A 278 -22.01 -12.92 14.32
CA CYS A 278 -22.64 -14.17 14.73
C CYS A 278 -22.31 -15.30 13.75
N VAL A 279 -22.13 -16.50 14.29
CA VAL A 279 -21.98 -17.73 13.52
C VAL A 279 -23.15 -18.65 13.82
N PHE A 280 -23.96 -18.95 12.80
CA PHE A 280 -25.13 -19.80 12.92
C PHE A 280 -24.91 -21.16 12.27
N MET A 281 -25.61 -22.15 12.81
CA MET A 281 -25.81 -23.46 12.21
C MET A 281 -27.31 -23.63 11.90
N SER A 282 -27.64 -23.89 10.64
CA SER A 282 -29.02 -24.02 10.19
C SER A 282 -29.22 -25.32 9.42
N ASN A 283 -30.35 -25.98 9.65
CA ASN A 283 -30.71 -27.18 8.91
C ASN A 283 -31.36 -26.82 7.55
N LEU A 284 -30.83 -27.33 6.45
CA LEU A 284 -31.33 -27.01 5.11
C LEU A 284 -32.72 -27.59 4.81
N LYS A 285 -33.17 -28.61 5.56
CA LYS A 285 -34.53 -29.17 5.47
C LYS A 285 -35.54 -28.39 6.31
N CYS A 286 -35.10 -27.70 7.36
CA CYS A 286 -35.95 -26.93 8.27
C CYS A 286 -35.40 -25.50 8.39
N THR A 287 -35.85 -24.63 7.50
CA THR A 287 -35.33 -23.25 7.36
C THR A 287 -35.67 -22.33 8.53
N GLU A 288 -36.53 -22.76 9.45
CA GLU A 288 -36.96 -22.00 10.63
C GLU A 288 -36.03 -22.23 11.83
N ASN A 289 -35.28 -23.33 11.86
CA ASN A 289 -34.41 -23.68 12.98
C ASN A 289 -32.96 -23.32 12.67
N SER A 290 -32.51 -22.21 13.27
CA SER A 290 -31.11 -21.78 13.25
C SER A 290 -30.60 -21.65 14.67
N VAL A 291 -29.45 -22.25 14.96
CA VAL A 291 -28.80 -22.24 16.28
C VAL A 291 -27.60 -21.31 16.24
N LEU A 292 -27.52 -20.38 17.20
CA LEU A 292 -26.34 -19.53 17.38
C LEU A 292 -25.21 -20.35 18.00
N LEU A 293 -24.13 -20.57 17.26
CA LEU A 293 -22.97 -21.31 17.76
C LEU A 293 -22.09 -20.43 18.65
N PHE A 294 -21.63 -19.30 18.11
CA PHE A 294 -20.76 -18.37 18.82
C PHE A 294 -20.78 -17.00 18.15
N GLU A 295 -20.28 -15.99 18.86
CA GLU A 295 -20.10 -14.62 18.36
C GLU A 295 -18.60 -14.29 18.30
N GLU A 296 -18.14 -13.80 17.15
CA GLU A 296 -16.77 -13.32 16.97
C GLU A 296 -16.59 -11.88 17.45
N GLN A 297 -15.34 -11.49 17.70
CA GLN A 297 -15.04 -10.12 18.14
C GLN A 297 -15.15 -9.10 17.01
N ALA A 298 -15.01 -9.56 15.77
CA ALA A 298 -15.01 -8.75 14.56
C ALA A 298 -15.76 -9.45 13.41
N PRO A 299 -16.24 -8.71 12.39
CA PRO A 299 -16.94 -9.27 11.24
C PRO A 299 -16.20 -10.47 10.62
N VAL A 300 -16.93 -11.57 10.42
CA VAL A 300 -16.39 -12.85 9.95
C VAL A 300 -16.24 -12.82 8.44
N LEU A 301 -15.04 -13.11 7.94
CA LEU A 301 -14.70 -13.11 6.52
C LEU A 301 -14.78 -14.51 5.91
N LYS A 302 -14.29 -15.53 6.61
CA LYS A 302 -14.28 -16.92 6.14
C LYS A 302 -14.42 -17.89 7.31
N LEU A 303 -15.21 -18.93 7.09
CA LEU A 303 -15.31 -20.12 7.93
C LEU A 303 -14.66 -21.29 7.19
N LEU A 304 -14.06 -22.20 7.96
CA LEU A 304 -13.49 -23.43 7.46
C LEU A 304 -13.79 -24.56 8.44
N LEU A 305 -14.65 -25.49 8.05
CA LEU A 305 -14.92 -26.71 8.80
C LEU A 305 -13.71 -27.65 8.73
N VAL A 306 -13.32 -28.21 9.86
CA VAL A 306 -12.25 -29.21 9.98
C VAL A 306 -12.71 -30.37 10.86
N ASP A 307 -11.88 -31.42 10.96
CA ASP A 307 -12.12 -32.58 11.82
C ASP A 307 -13.50 -33.22 11.63
N HIS A 308 -13.87 -33.42 10.36
CA HIS A 308 -15.17 -33.98 9.94
C HIS A 308 -16.39 -33.19 10.47
N GLY A 309 -16.23 -31.87 10.66
CA GLY A 309 -17.30 -30.98 11.09
C GLY A 309 -17.43 -30.83 12.61
N THR A 310 -16.44 -31.32 13.37
CA THR A 310 -16.43 -31.15 14.84
C THR A 310 -15.81 -29.83 15.30
N SER A 311 -15.07 -29.16 14.42
CA SER A 311 -14.43 -27.87 14.73
C SER A 311 -14.49 -26.92 13.52
N ILE A 312 -14.49 -25.62 13.81
CA ILE A 312 -14.56 -24.55 12.82
C ILE A 312 -13.44 -23.55 13.05
N TRP A 313 -12.61 -23.32 12.04
CA TRP A 313 -11.75 -22.15 11.99
C TRP A 313 -12.54 -20.93 11.49
N SER A 314 -12.40 -19.81 12.19
CA SER A 314 -12.96 -18.51 11.79
C SER A 314 -11.84 -17.50 11.53
N SER A 315 -11.95 -16.78 10.41
CA SER A 315 -11.15 -15.60 10.12
C SER A 315 -12.02 -14.36 10.07
N THR A 316 -11.49 -13.24 10.55
CA THR A 316 -12.24 -11.98 10.69
C THR A 316 -11.49 -10.81 10.07
N THR A 317 -12.05 -9.60 10.19
CA THR A 317 -11.32 -8.36 9.85
C THR A 317 -10.17 -8.05 10.80
N ASP A 318 -10.11 -8.72 11.95
CA ASP A 318 -8.93 -8.73 12.82
C ASP A 318 -7.88 -9.73 12.30
N SER A 319 -6.63 -9.47 12.67
CA SER A 319 -5.44 -10.23 12.31
C SER A 319 -5.37 -11.62 12.97
N SER A 320 -6.12 -11.85 14.04
CA SER A 320 -6.18 -13.14 14.74
C SER A 320 -7.12 -14.14 14.05
N VAL A 321 -6.78 -15.42 14.16
CA VAL A 321 -7.54 -16.55 13.61
C VAL A 321 -7.86 -17.51 14.74
N ARG A 322 -9.12 -17.96 14.84
CA ARG A 322 -9.62 -18.73 15.99
C ARG A 322 -10.19 -20.08 15.57
N LEU A 323 -9.97 -21.09 16.40
CA LEU A 323 -10.57 -22.43 16.27
C LEU A 323 -11.65 -22.60 17.34
N TRP A 324 -12.82 -23.04 16.91
CA TRP A 324 -13.99 -23.26 17.76
C TRP A 324 -14.41 -24.72 17.67
N LYS A 325 -14.52 -25.39 18.82
CA LYS A 325 -15.02 -26.76 18.91
C LYS A 325 -16.54 -26.75 19.02
N ILE A 326 -17.23 -27.55 18.20
CA ILE A 326 -18.69 -27.56 18.06
C ILE A 326 -19.32 -28.95 18.26
N SER A 327 -18.57 -29.95 18.78
CA SER A 327 -19.01 -31.35 18.86
C SER A 327 -20.24 -31.57 19.75
N ALA A 328 -20.99 -32.65 19.48
CA ALA A 328 -22.19 -33.04 20.23
C ALA A 328 -22.01 -33.23 21.75
N GLU A 329 -20.82 -33.53 22.26
CA GLU A 329 -20.58 -33.67 23.70
C GLU A 329 -20.72 -32.34 24.49
N SER A 330 -20.59 -31.19 23.82
CA SER A 330 -20.90 -29.88 24.41
C SER A 330 -22.38 -29.51 24.34
N LEU A 331 -23.21 -30.31 23.66
CA LEU A 331 -24.67 -30.17 23.64
C LEU A 331 -25.34 -30.91 24.82
N ASP A 332 -24.63 -31.80 25.52
CA ASP A 332 -25.20 -32.70 26.54
C ASP A 332 -24.87 -32.34 28.00
N ASN A 333 -23.94 -31.42 28.25
CA ASN A 333 -23.35 -31.24 29.59
C ASN A 333 -23.80 -30.01 30.40
N ASP A 334 -24.85 -29.27 30.01
CA ASP A 334 -25.34 -28.18 30.88
C ASP A 334 -26.80 -27.71 30.66
N TYR A 335 -27.70 -28.58 30.17
CA TYR A 335 -29.12 -28.21 30.06
C TYR A 335 -29.93 -28.80 31.21
N ASP A 336 -29.97 -28.06 32.33
CA ASP A 336 -31.18 -28.04 33.15
C ASP A 336 -32.34 -27.62 32.24
N VAL A 337 -33.26 -28.55 32.04
CA VAL A 337 -34.50 -28.40 31.29
C VAL A 337 -35.42 -27.49 32.09
N ASP A 338 -35.22 -26.18 32.02
CA ASP A 338 -36.22 -25.13 32.26
C ASP A 338 -35.58 -23.74 32.07
N GLY A 339 -35.61 -23.19 30.85
CA GLY A 339 -35.25 -21.80 30.57
C GLY A 339 -34.20 -21.56 29.47
N CYS A 340 -34.34 -22.19 28.30
CA CYS A 340 -33.46 -21.92 27.16
C CYS A 340 -33.82 -20.57 26.49
N ASN A 341 -33.07 -19.51 26.82
CA ASN A 341 -33.02 -18.29 26.00
C ASN A 341 -32.39 -18.63 24.64
N ALA A 342 -33.17 -18.54 23.57
CA ALA A 342 -32.75 -18.83 22.19
C ALA A 342 -31.59 -17.94 21.67
N ASP A 343 -31.24 -16.88 22.41
CA ASP A 343 -30.23 -15.89 22.03
C ASP A 343 -28.83 -16.14 22.64
N MET A 344 -28.62 -17.22 23.41
CA MET A 344 -27.33 -17.46 24.05
C MET A 344 -26.40 -18.33 23.18
N PRO A 345 -25.12 -17.93 22.95
CA PRO A 345 -24.20 -18.70 22.13
C PRO A 345 -23.84 -20.03 22.80
N LEU A 346 -23.87 -21.12 22.00
CA LEU A 346 -23.49 -22.47 22.42
C LEU A 346 -22.05 -22.55 22.93
N VAL A 347 -21.12 -21.84 22.29
CA VAL A 347 -19.69 -21.83 22.60
C VAL A 347 -19.25 -20.41 22.90
N ARG A 348 -18.69 -20.18 24.10
CA ARG A 348 -18.31 -18.84 24.57
C ARG A 348 -16.84 -18.50 24.41
N LYS A 349 -15.97 -19.50 24.24
CA LYS A 349 -14.52 -19.31 24.13
C LYS A 349 -13.94 -20.18 23.01
N PRO A 350 -13.00 -19.65 22.21
CA PRO A 350 -12.29 -20.45 21.22
C PRO A 350 -11.38 -21.47 21.93
N GLU A 351 -11.23 -22.64 21.31
CA GLU A 351 -10.32 -23.70 21.77
C GLU A 351 -8.86 -23.28 21.55
N TYR A 352 -8.59 -22.64 20.41
CA TYR A 352 -7.24 -22.22 20.03
C TYR A 352 -7.25 -20.87 19.31
N VAL A 353 -6.20 -20.06 19.51
CA VAL A 353 -6.07 -18.73 18.90
C VAL A 353 -4.68 -18.54 18.32
N ILE A 354 -4.61 -18.37 17.00
CA ILE A 354 -3.42 -17.87 16.32
C ILE A 354 -3.41 -16.35 16.47
N LYS A 355 -2.46 -15.83 17.24
CA LYS A 355 -2.35 -14.39 17.52
C LYS A 355 -1.90 -13.62 16.27
N GLY A 356 -2.61 -12.55 15.97
CA GLY A 356 -2.19 -11.56 14.99
C GLY A 356 -1.20 -10.54 15.58
N ALA A 357 -0.74 -9.63 14.73
CA ALA A 357 0.10 -8.49 15.09
C ALA A 357 -0.63 -7.17 14.79
N PRO A 358 -0.29 -6.07 15.49
CA PRO A 358 -0.99 -4.80 15.34
C PRO A 358 -0.94 -4.25 13.92
N SER A 359 -2.10 -3.87 13.41
CA SER A 359 -2.25 -3.21 12.10
C SER A 359 -2.10 -1.71 12.27
N ILE A 360 -1.32 -1.04 11.42
CA ILE A 360 -1.33 0.43 11.38
C ILE A 360 -2.69 0.89 10.83
N ARG A 361 -3.42 1.71 11.59
CA ARG A 361 -4.77 2.18 11.25
C ARG A 361 -4.81 3.66 10.86
N GLN A 362 -3.95 4.47 11.45
CA GLN A 362 -3.89 5.91 11.22
C GLN A 362 -2.44 6.35 11.04
N TYR A 363 -2.23 7.34 10.17
CA TYR A 363 -0.93 7.98 9.98
C TYR A 363 -1.09 9.49 9.83
N SER A 364 -0.02 10.23 10.13
CA SER A 364 0.13 11.65 9.85
C SER A 364 1.55 11.92 9.36
N ILE A 365 1.66 12.55 8.19
CA ILE A 365 2.96 12.94 7.61
C ILE A 365 3.36 14.28 8.23
N LEU A 366 4.54 14.34 8.84
CA LEU A 366 5.05 15.57 9.44
C LEU A 366 5.45 16.59 8.35
N ASN A 367 5.56 17.85 8.75
CA ASN A 367 5.84 18.97 7.85
C ASN A 367 7.19 18.88 7.12
N ASP A 368 8.15 18.13 7.67
CA ASP A 368 9.44 17.86 7.06
C ASP A 368 9.38 16.87 5.90
N LYS A 369 8.21 16.25 5.66
CA LYS A 369 8.01 15.23 4.63
C LYS A 369 9.10 14.17 4.68
N ARG A 370 9.56 13.81 5.88
CA ARG A 370 10.51 12.73 6.11
C ARG A 370 10.01 11.79 7.17
N PHE A 371 9.37 12.31 8.21
CA PHE A 371 8.88 11.50 9.30
C PHE A 371 7.36 11.30 9.21
N ILE A 372 6.92 10.10 9.57
CA ILE A 372 5.51 9.75 9.69
C ILE A 372 5.25 9.33 11.14
N LEU A 373 4.18 9.86 11.72
CA LEU A 373 3.64 9.39 12.99
C LEU A 373 2.48 8.43 12.70
N THR A 374 2.47 7.25 13.30
CA THR A 374 1.39 6.26 13.11
C THR A 374 0.73 5.87 14.42
N ARG A 375 -0.51 5.41 14.35
CA ARG A 375 -1.23 4.71 15.42
C ARG A 375 -1.71 3.35 14.91
N ASP A 376 -1.43 2.30 15.65
CA ASP A 376 -1.84 0.93 15.33
C ASP A 376 -3.19 0.53 15.98
N SER A 377 -3.61 -0.72 15.79
CA SER A 377 -4.86 -1.27 16.32
C SER A 377 -4.84 -1.52 17.83
N GLU A 378 -3.67 -1.45 18.46
CA GLU A 378 -3.50 -1.53 19.92
C GLU A 378 -3.24 -0.14 20.53
N ASP A 379 -3.49 0.92 19.74
CA ASP A 379 -3.29 2.32 20.10
C ASP A 379 -1.83 2.72 20.39
N ASN A 380 -0.86 1.92 19.97
CA ASN A 380 0.55 2.29 20.08
C ASN A 380 0.92 3.32 19.02
N ILE A 381 1.70 4.31 19.43
CA ILE A 381 2.19 5.38 18.55
C ILE A 381 3.67 5.16 18.24
N ALA A 382 4.04 5.24 16.96
CA ALA A 382 5.42 5.14 16.52
C ALA A 382 5.78 6.23 15.50
N LEU A 383 7.03 6.67 15.54
CA LEU A 383 7.66 7.57 14.57
C LEU A 383 8.49 6.76 13.59
N TRP A 384 8.34 7.05 12.31
CA TRP A 384 9.01 6.34 11.22
C TRP A 384 9.83 7.30 10.37
N ASP A 385 11.03 6.90 9.98
CA ASP A 385 11.86 7.64 9.03
C ASP A 385 11.64 7.05 7.63
N VAL A 386 10.94 7.80 6.78
CA VAL A 386 10.59 7.39 5.41
C VAL A 386 11.85 7.22 4.57
N LEU A 387 12.80 8.15 4.71
CA LEU A 387 14.01 8.20 3.91
C LEU A 387 14.93 6.99 4.20
N ARG A 388 15.03 6.59 5.47
CA ARG A 388 15.80 5.42 5.89
C ARG A 388 14.98 4.12 5.95
N ALA A 389 13.70 4.17 5.56
CA ALA A 389 12.76 3.06 5.56
C ALA A 389 12.77 2.23 6.87
N ARG A 390 12.74 2.89 8.04
CA ARG A 390 12.82 2.21 9.34
C ARG A 390 12.02 2.91 10.43
N LYS A 391 11.65 2.15 11.47
CA LYS A 391 11.08 2.74 12.70
C LYS A 391 12.16 3.59 13.39
N ALA A 392 11.86 4.84 13.67
CA ALA A 392 12.77 5.78 14.32
C ALA A 392 12.62 5.75 15.85
N LYS A 393 11.38 5.77 16.35
CA LYS A 393 11.08 5.75 17.77
C LYS A 393 9.71 5.13 18.04
N ASP A 394 9.59 4.41 19.14
CA ASP A 394 8.31 3.93 19.67
C ASP A 394 7.91 4.78 20.88
N PHE A 395 6.64 5.17 20.95
CA PHE A 395 6.09 5.97 22.04
C PHE A 395 5.07 5.18 22.88
N GLY A 396 4.63 4.00 22.44
CA GLY A 396 3.58 3.22 23.11
C GLY A 396 2.20 3.90 23.09
N CYS A 397 1.30 3.48 23.98
CA CYS A 397 -0.07 4.00 24.10
C CYS A 397 -0.07 5.42 24.70
N GLN A 398 -0.07 6.46 23.84
CA GLN A 398 -0.17 7.86 24.24
C GLN A 398 -1.25 8.59 23.41
N ASN A 399 -1.51 9.87 23.71
CA ASN A 399 -2.45 10.65 22.91
C ASN A 399 -1.82 11.07 21.57
N PHE A 400 -2.44 10.65 20.47
CA PHE A 400 -1.93 10.87 19.10
C PHE A 400 -1.87 12.35 18.72
N GLU A 401 -2.91 13.12 19.03
CA GLU A 401 -2.98 14.55 18.68
C GLU A 401 -1.98 15.37 19.48
N GLN A 402 -1.79 15.05 20.76
CA GLN A 402 -0.78 15.69 21.59
C GLN A 402 0.62 15.44 21.03
N LYS A 403 0.95 14.18 20.68
CA LYS A 403 2.25 13.87 20.08
C LYS A 403 2.47 14.51 18.73
N LEU A 404 1.41 14.64 17.94
CA LEU A 404 1.48 15.37 16.68
C LEU A 404 1.81 16.85 16.89
N LYS A 405 1.22 17.50 17.90
CA LYS A 405 1.54 18.89 18.28
C LYS A 405 2.96 19.04 18.81
N GLU A 406 3.44 18.11 19.64
CA GLU A 406 4.82 18.12 20.15
C GLU A 406 5.87 17.96 19.04
N GLN A 407 5.55 17.23 17.98
CA GLN A 407 6.44 17.04 16.82
C GLN A 407 6.26 18.11 15.73
N PHE A 408 5.36 19.08 15.92
CA PHE A 408 5.11 20.12 14.94
C PHE A 408 6.33 21.03 14.79
N LYS A 409 6.69 21.31 13.55
CA LYS A 409 7.71 22.29 13.20
C LYS A 409 7.15 23.21 12.12
N MET A 410 7.36 24.51 12.27
CA MET A 410 6.92 25.51 11.30
C MET A 410 7.90 25.57 10.12
N LEU A 411 7.78 24.60 9.22
CA LEU A 411 8.57 24.49 8.00
C LEU A 411 7.71 23.86 6.90
N PHE A 412 8.00 24.14 5.64
CA PHE A 412 7.26 23.55 4.52
C PHE A 412 8.21 22.85 3.55
N VAL A 413 8.02 21.54 3.39
CA VAL A 413 8.65 20.75 2.32
C VAL A 413 7.55 20.27 1.36
N PRO A 414 7.73 20.40 0.03
CA PRO A 414 6.79 19.87 -0.95
C PRO A 414 6.57 18.37 -0.77
N ASN A 415 5.35 17.90 -1.05
CA ASN A 415 5.07 16.47 -1.03
C ASN A 415 5.83 15.76 -2.15
N TRP A 416 6.35 14.56 -1.87
CA TRP A 416 7.15 13.77 -2.82
C TRP A 416 6.90 12.27 -2.75
N PHE A 417 5.96 11.84 -1.90
CA PHE A 417 5.53 10.45 -1.78
C PHE A 417 4.08 10.39 -1.32
N SER A 418 3.47 9.22 -1.50
CA SER A 418 2.17 8.88 -0.94
C SER A 418 2.29 7.68 -0.01
N VAL A 419 1.36 7.56 0.95
CA VAL A 419 1.34 6.50 1.96
C VAL A 419 0.04 5.70 1.83
N ASP A 420 0.17 4.38 1.82
CA ASP A 420 -0.94 3.45 1.83
C ASP A 420 -0.81 2.49 3.04
N LEU A 421 -1.95 2.23 3.69
CA LEU A 421 -2.06 1.35 4.86
C LEU A 421 -2.87 0.08 4.56
N LYS A 422 -3.20 -0.21 3.30
CA LYS A 422 -4.05 -1.37 2.95
C LYS A 422 -3.57 -2.69 3.54
N THR A 423 -2.26 -2.91 3.64
CA THR A 423 -1.68 -4.14 4.19
C THR A 423 -1.55 -4.13 5.72
N GLY A 424 -1.92 -3.04 6.41
CA GLY A 424 -1.65 -2.84 7.83
C GLY A 424 -0.18 -2.50 8.14
N MET A 425 0.65 -2.35 7.11
CA MET A 425 2.04 -1.88 7.16
C MET A 425 2.17 -0.57 6.40
N LEU A 426 3.25 0.18 6.64
CA LEU A 426 3.54 1.40 5.90
C LEU A 426 4.07 1.06 4.51
N GLN A 427 3.24 1.27 3.49
CA GLN A 427 3.67 1.24 2.10
C GLN A 427 3.84 2.67 1.60
N ILE A 428 5.02 2.99 1.10
CA ILE A 428 5.36 4.29 0.53
C ILE A 428 5.41 4.15 -0.98
N THR A 429 4.81 5.08 -1.71
CA THR A 429 4.75 5.07 -3.18
C THR A 429 5.31 6.36 -3.75
N LEU A 430 6.21 6.22 -4.73
CA LEU A 430 6.87 7.29 -5.47
C LEU A 430 6.29 7.36 -6.88
N ASP A 431 5.91 8.57 -7.30
CA ASP A 431 5.38 8.86 -8.64
C ASP A 431 6.28 9.87 -9.36
N GLU A 432 6.38 9.76 -10.69
CA GLU A 432 7.17 10.67 -11.53
C GLU A 432 6.77 12.15 -11.34
N ALA A 433 5.49 12.41 -11.08
CA ALA A 433 4.96 13.77 -11.00
C ALA A 433 5.53 14.59 -9.84
N ASP A 434 5.78 13.97 -8.69
CA ASP A 434 6.13 14.68 -7.46
C ASP A 434 7.39 14.15 -6.73
N CYS A 435 7.91 12.97 -7.07
CA CYS A 435 9.06 12.32 -6.40
C CYS A 435 10.26 13.27 -6.19
N PHE A 436 10.50 14.16 -7.15
CA PHE A 436 11.64 15.07 -7.15
C PHE A 436 11.37 16.48 -6.61
N SER A 437 10.19 16.72 -6.03
CA SER A 437 9.79 18.06 -5.58
C SER A 437 10.51 18.52 -4.32
N ALA A 438 10.95 17.58 -3.47
CA ALA A 438 11.48 17.88 -2.15
C ALA A 438 13.01 18.08 -2.16
N TRP A 439 13.41 19.34 -2.29
CA TRP A 439 14.79 19.78 -2.04
C TRP A 439 14.95 20.29 -0.60
N VAL A 440 15.99 19.86 0.10
CA VAL A 440 16.27 20.26 1.50
C VAL A 440 17.77 20.42 1.71
N SER A 441 18.19 21.35 2.56
CA SER A 441 19.59 21.45 2.98
C SER A 441 20.01 20.20 3.75
N ALA A 442 21.25 19.74 3.52
CA ALA A 442 21.85 18.66 4.30
C ALA A 442 21.83 18.93 5.82
N LYS A 443 22.01 20.20 6.22
CA LYS A 443 21.96 20.64 7.62
C LYS A 443 20.57 20.45 8.22
N ASP A 444 19.53 20.88 7.52
CA ASP A 444 18.13 20.75 7.97
C ASP A 444 17.68 19.29 7.99
N ALA A 445 18.15 18.49 7.03
CA ALA A 445 17.94 17.05 6.98
C ALA A 445 18.74 16.30 8.05
N LYS A 446 19.69 16.94 8.75
CA LYS A 446 20.62 16.28 9.68
C LYS A 446 21.36 15.11 9.02
N LEU A 447 21.82 15.32 7.78
CA LEU A 447 22.59 14.37 6.98
C LEU A 447 23.96 14.98 6.64
N GLY A 448 25.05 14.23 6.83
CA GLY A 448 26.43 14.71 6.60
C GLY A 448 27.12 15.31 7.83
N ASN A 449 28.39 15.72 7.67
CA ASN A 449 29.21 16.28 8.75
C ASN A 449 28.94 17.78 8.96
N ILE A 450 29.14 18.23 10.21
CA ILE A 450 28.86 19.60 10.70
C ILE A 450 29.61 20.69 9.91
N ASN A 451 30.72 20.33 9.24
CA ASN A 451 31.58 21.24 8.49
C ASN A 451 31.20 21.41 7.01
N ASN A 452 30.14 20.74 6.54
CA ASN A 452 29.76 20.81 5.14
C ASN A 452 29.25 22.21 4.76
N VAL A 453 29.75 22.71 3.63
CA VAL A 453 29.08 23.73 2.81
C VAL A 453 27.62 23.31 2.63
N ASP A 454 26.68 24.26 2.60
CA ASP A 454 25.22 24.04 2.54
C ASP A 454 24.79 23.26 1.26
N VAL A 455 25.04 21.95 1.24
CA VAL A 455 24.72 21.05 0.12
C VAL A 455 23.21 20.83 0.11
N LYS A 456 22.62 21.03 -1.07
CA LYS A 456 21.19 20.80 -1.31
C LYS A 456 20.96 19.36 -1.73
N LEU A 457 20.03 18.69 -1.06
CA LEU A 457 19.71 17.29 -1.25
C LEU A 457 18.30 17.14 -1.81
N ASN A 458 18.10 16.19 -2.71
CA ASN A 458 16.77 15.79 -3.18
C ASN A 458 16.35 14.48 -2.51
N PHE A 459 15.28 14.49 -1.70
CA PHE A 459 14.88 13.31 -0.94
C PHE A 459 14.49 12.12 -1.83
N GLY A 460 13.69 12.34 -2.87
CA GLY A 460 13.29 11.29 -3.79
C GLY A 460 14.49 10.68 -4.52
N GLY A 461 15.40 11.52 -5.00
CA GLY A 461 16.60 11.05 -5.69
C GLY A 461 17.54 10.22 -4.81
N LEU A 462 17.79 10.67 -3.58
CA LEU A 462 18.63 9.94 -2.61
C LEU A 462 17.99 8.59 -2.22
N LEU A 463 16.67 8.57 -2.05
CA LEU A 463 15.95 7.34 -1.71
C LEU A 463 16.01 6.33 -2.85
N LEU A 464 15.80 6.73 -4.11
CA LEU A 464 15.88 5.83 -5.26
C LEU A 464 17.27 5.20 -5.38
N GLN A 465 18.32 5.98 -5.13
CA GLN A 465 19.69 5.47 -5.12
C GLN A 465 19.93 4.45 -4.00
N ALA A 466 19.32 4.65 -2.82
CA ALA A 466 19.40 3.69 -1.72
C ALA A 466 18.59 2.40 -2.00
N LEU A 467 17.40 2.51 -2.57
CA LEU A 467 16.55 1.36 -2.89
C LEU A 467 17.18 0.44 -3.95
N LEU A 468 17.95 1.01 -4.87
CA LEU A 468 18.62 0.29 -5.97
C LEU A 468 20.14 0.21 -5.80
N GLU A 469 20.64 0.33 -4.57
CA GLU A 469 22.07 0.32 -4.24
C GLU A 469 22.79 -0.97 -4.67
N HIS A 470 22.11 -2.10 -4.56
CA HIS A 470 22.66 -3.41 -4.92
C HIS A 470 22.53 -3.74 -6.42
N TRP A 471 21.94 -2.86 -7.23
CA TRP A 471 21.80 -3.09 -8.66
C TRP A 471 23.11 -2.75 -9.39
N PRO A 472 23.77 -3.69 -10.10
CA PRO A 472 25.11 -3.49 -10.64
C PRO A 472 25.21 -2.30 -11.62
N ARG A 473 24.13 -2.03 -12.35
CA ARG A 473 24.07 -0.91 -13.31
C ARG A 473 24.03 0.46 -12.62
N ALA A 474 23.59 0.53 -11.36
CA ALA A 474 23.60 1.74 -10.54
C ALA A 474 25.00 2.09 -9.99
N GLN A 475 25.93 1.13 -10.04
CA GLN A 475 27.29 1.22 -9.50
C GLN A 475 28.32 1.73 -10.53
N SER A 476 27.88 2.27 -11.67
CA SER A 476 28.78 2.76 -12.72
C SER A 476 29.71 3.88 -12.20
N VAL A 477 30.98 3.73 -12.57
CA VAL A 477 32.21 4.45 -12.16
C VAL A 477 31.98 5.86 -11.60
N GLN A 478 32.41 6.05 -10.35
CA GLN A 478 32.51 7.37 -9.71
C GLN A 478 33.42 8.29 -10.53
N ASP A 479 32.87 9.39 -11.04
CA ASP A 479 33.65 10.64 -11.07
C ASP A 479 33.85 11.04 -9.60
N GLN A 480 35.11 11.02 -9.15
CA GLN A 480 35.48 11.25 -7.76
C GLN A 480 35.02 12.66 -7.31
N PRO A 481 34.17 12.80 -6.27
CA PRO A 481 33.97 14.09 -5.64
C PRO A 481 35.15 14.41 -4.71
N GLU A 482 35.58 15.68 -4.71
CA GLU A 482 36.69 16.20 -3.89
C GLU A 482 36.51 15.89 -2.38
N GLU A 483 37.63 15.54 -1.74
CA GLU A 483 37.71 15.32 -0.29
C GLU A 483 37.28 16.57 0.48
N GLY A 484 36.24 16.46 1.32
CA GLY A 484 35.77 17.57 2.17
C GLY A 484 34.25 17.73 2.28
N THR A 485 33.45 16.97 1.53
CA THR A 485 31.98 17.13 1.44
C THR A 485 31.17 16.26 2.42
N GLY A 486 31.82 15.60 3.38
CA GLY A 486 31.14 14.71 4.34
C GLY A 486 30.42 13.51 3.68
N PHE A 487 30.84 13.18 2.46
CA PHE A 487 30.34 12.08 1.63
C PHE A 487 30.89 10.74 2.12
N ASP A 488 30.02 9.82 2.55
CA ASP A 488 30.42 8.48 2.96
C ASP A 488 30.41 7.54 1.74
N LYS A 489 31.61 7.17 1.25
CA LYS A 489 31.80 6.30 0.09
C LYS A 489 31.15 4.91 0.24
N ARG A 490 30.74 4.52 1.45
CA ARG A 490 30.05 3.25 1.71
C ARG A 490 28.63 3.20 1.15
N PHE A 491 27.99 4.35 0.92
CA PHE A 491 26.61 4.41 0.43
C PHE A 491 26.56 4.92 -1.01
N SER A 492 25.71 4.32 -1.84
CA SER A 492 25.50 4.75 -3.23
C SER A 492 25.11 6.22 -3.37
N ASN A 493 24.40 6.75 -2.38
CA ASN A 493 23.93 8.13 -2.30
C ASN A 493 24.82 9.03 -1.40
N GLY A 494 25.82 8.46 -0.73
CA GLY A 494 26.75 9.17 0.16
C GLY A 494 26.26 9.47 1.58
N TYR A 495 25.00 9.16 1.93
CA TYR A 495 24.38 9.60 3.20
C TYR A 495 23.73 8.49 4.05
N PHE A 496 23.00 7.55 3.44
CA PHE A 496 22.28 6.51 4.17
C PHE A 496 21.97 5.30 3.28
N ALA A 497 21.81 4.14 3.92
CA ALA A 497 21.27 2.93 3.32
C ALA A 497 19.84 2.64 3.79
N VAL A 498 19.14 1.84 3.00
CA VAL A 498 17.83 1.24 3.31
C VAL A 498 18.06 -0.21 3.75
N PRO A 499 17.25 -0.78 4.69
CA PRO A 499 17.39 -2.19 5.05
C PRO A 499 17.32 -3.12 3.83
N GLY A 500 18.26 -4.06 3.70
CA GLY A 500 18.36 -4.92 2.52
C GLY A 500 17.12 -5.81 2.29
N HIS A 501 16.35 -6.11 3.33
CA HIS A 501 15.10 -6.86 3.27
C HIS A 501 13.88 -6.04 2.82
N THR A 502 14.02 -4.71 2.67
CA THR A 502 12.91 -3.84 2.28
C THR A 502 12.35 -4.30 0.92
N PRO A 503 11.06 -4.68 0.85
CA PRO A 503 10.44 -5.06 -0.42
C PRO A 503 10.29 -3.84 -1.33
N LEU A 504 10.77 -3.95 -2.55
CA LEU A 504 10.61 -2.99 -3.64
C LEU A 504 9.59 -3.55 -4.64
N ILE A 505 8.60 -2.73 -5.00
CA ILE A 505 7.44 -3.10 -5.80
C ILE A 505 7.32 -2.11 -6.97
N PHE A 506 7.19 -2.64 -8.17
CA PHE A 506 6.90 -1.87 -9.38
C PHE A 506 5.47 -2.16 -9.82
N CYS A 507 4.63 -1.11 -9.86
CA CYS A 507 3.24 -1.23 -10.27
C CYS A 507 2.89 -0.23 -11.37
N GLU A 508 2.01 -0.64 -12.28
CA GLU A 508 1.32 0.31 -13.15
C GLU A 508 0.37 1.17 -12.29
N THR A 509 0.13 2.43 -12.67
CA THR A 509 -0.86 3.29 -11.99
C THR A 509 -2.28 2.70 -11.97
N SER A 510 -2.57 1.71 -12.84
CA SER A 510 -3.83 0.96 -12.83
C SER A 510 -3.91 -0.13 -11.74
N GLY A 511 -2.87 -0.29 -10.91
CA GLY A 511 -2.83 -1.28 -9.82
C GLY A 511 -2.18 -2.62 -10.17
N ARG A 512 -1.75 -2.83 -11.43
CA ARG A 512 -1.12 -4.09 -11.85
C ARG A 512 0.32 -4.18 -11.35
N ALA A 513 0.62 -5.19 -10.55
CA ALA A 513 1.98 -5.48 -10.12
C ALA A 513 2.83 -6.08 -11.26
N LEU A 514 3.93 -5.41 -11.60
CA LEU A 514 4.86 -5.84 -12.64
C LEU A 514 5.94 -6.75 -12.05
N PHE A 515 6.62 -6.25 -11.01
CA PHE A 515 7.77 -6.90 -10.40
C PHE A 515 7.89 -6.56 -8.91
N ARG A 516 8.40 -7.52 -8.13
CA ARG A 516 8.65 -7.39 -6.68
C ARG A 516 9.96 -8.10 -6.36
N LEU A 517 10.83 -7.48 -5.58
CA LEU A 517 12.07 -8.06 -5.05
C LEU A 517 12.43 -7.40 -3.71
N ALA A 518 13.36 -7.98 -2.94
CA ALA A 518 13.99 -7.26 -1.83
C ALA A 518 15.16 -6.41 -2.37
N CYS A 519 15.46 -5.29 -1.70
CA CYS A 519 16.53 -4.38 -2.13
C CYS A 519 17.89 -5.09 -2.31
N ARG A 520 18.24 -6.03 -1.42
CA ARG A 520 19.49 -6.81 -1.50
C ARG A 520 19.58 -7.77 -2.70
N ASP A 521 18.44 -8.20 -3.23
CA ASP A 521 18.38 -9.18 -4.32
C ASP A 521 18.52 -8.53 -5.70
N ALA A 522 18.58 -7.19 -5.78
CA ALA A 522 18.68 -6.45 -7.04
C ALA A 522 19.94 -6.79 -7.87
N GLY A 523 20.94 -7.43 -7.25
CA GLY A 523 22.17 -7.90 -7.89
C GLY A 523 22.07 -9.25 -8.61
N GLY A 524 21.01 -10.03 -8.38
CA GLY A 524 20.83 -11.33 -9.03
C GLY A 524 20.69 -11.21 -10.55
N GLU A 525 21.16 -12.21 -11.31
CA GLU A 525 21.12 -12.16 -12.78
C GLU A 525 19.68 -12.04 -13.31
N ASN A 526 18.75 -12.80 -12.74
CA ASN A 526 17.34 -12.78 -13.13
C ASN A 526 16.66 -11.47 -12.72
N GLU A 527 16.91 -11.02 -11.49
CA GLU A 527 16.36 -9.80 -10.91
C GLU A 527 16.86 -8.56 -11.67
N SER A 528 18.15 -8.50 -11.97
CA SER A 528 18.76 -7.43 -12.75
C SER A 528 18.23 -7.40 -14.18
N ALA A 529 18.05 -8.55 -14.83
CA ALA A 529 17.41 -8.62 -16.15
C ALA A 529 15.96 -8.08 -16.12
N LEU A 530 15.18 -8.44 -15.10
CA LEU A 530 13.81 -7.92 -14.92
C LEU A 530 13.78 -6.43 -14.57
N LEU A 531 14.72 -5.94 -13.77
CA LEU A 531 14.86 -4.50 -13.49
C LEU A 531 15.14 -3.71 -14.75
N ASN A 532 16.01 -4.20 -15.64
CA ASN A 532 16.27 -3.53 -16.93
C ASN A 532 15.02 -3.40 -17.79
N ASP A 533 14.07 -4.35 -17.70
CA ASP A 533 12.82 -4.33 -18.47
C ASP A 533 11.74 -3.44 -17.84
N VAL A 534 11.70 -3.33 -16.49
CA VAL A 534 10.58 -2.73 -15.74
C VAL A 534 10.89 -1.32 -15.23
N LEU A 535 12.15 -0.99 -14.96
CA LEU A 535 12.50 0.29 -14.33
C LEU A 535 12.16 1.48 -15.26
N PRO A 536 11.40 2.48 -14.79
CA PRO A 536 11.03 3.61 -15.62
C PRO A 536 12.20 4.56 -15.86
N GLN A 537 12.16 5.27 -17.00
CA GLN A 537 13.25 6.14 -17.44
C GLN A 537 13.60 7.24 -16.42
N TRP A 538 12.59 7.84 -15.78
CA TRP A 538 12.79 8.88 -14.77
C TRP A 538 13.60 8.39 -13.56
N ALA A 539 13.53 7.10 -13.22
CA ALA A 539 14.34 6.49 -12.16
C ALA A 539 15.75 6.14 -12.68
N ILE A 540 15.86 5.65 -13.92
CA ILE A 540 17.16 5.38 -14.58
C ILE A 540 18.01 6.66 -14.64
N ASP A 541 17.40 7.80 -14.97
CA ASP A 541 18.11 9.08 -15.09
C ASP A 541 18.78 9.50 -13.77
N ILE A 542 18.18 9.18 -12.63
CA ILE A 542 18.73 9.49 -11.31
C ILE A 542 19.72 8.43 -10.83
N VAL A 543 19.39 7.16 -11.01
CA VAL A 543 20.12 6.04 -10.40
C VAL A 543 21.36 5.69 -11.22
N VAL A 544 21.24 5.68 -12.55
CA VAL A 544 22.32 5.31 -13.49
C VAL A 544 22.99 6.56 -14.04
N ASN A 545 22.23 7.49 -14.62
CA ASN A 545 22.81 8.68 -15.26
C ASN A 545 23.25 9.76 -14.25
N LYS A 546 22.92 9.59 -12.96
CA LYS A 546 23.18 10.55 -11.86
C LYS A 546 22.73 11.98 -12.20
N ALA A 547 21.74 12.13 -13.08
CA ALA A 547 21.26 13.40 -13.59
C ALA A 547 20.23 14.01 -12.63
N MET A 548 20.71 14.63 -11.55
CA MET A 548 19.82 15.24 -10.55
C MET A 548 18.88 16.29 -11.16
N PRO A 549 17.63 16.38 -10.66
CA PRO A 549 16.62 17.27 -11.20
C PRO A 549 16.98 18.74 -11.00
N LYS A 550 16.31 19.65 -11.72
CA LYS A 550 16.54 21.09 -11.55
C LYS A 550 15.88 21.61 -10.27
N TYR A 551 16.44 22.68 -9.70
CA TYR A 551 15.86 23.36 -8.55
C TYR A 551 14.52 24.02 -8.89
N ASN A 552 13.59 23.94 -7.95
CA ASN A 552 12.34 24.67 -8.00
C ASN A 552 12.58 26.16 -7.73
N LYS A 553 11.92 27.02 -8.50
CA LYS A 553 12.01 28.48 -8.34
C LYS A 553 10.66 29.06 -7.97
N ILE A 554 10.68 30.05 -7.08
CA ILE A 554 9.51 30.85 -6.70
C ILE A 554 9.68 32.26 -7.27
N PRO A 555 8.74 32.74 -8.10
CA PRO A 555 8.65 34.16 -8.42
C PRO A 555 8.09 34.94 -7.22
N PHE A 556 8.67 36.10 -6.94
CA PHE A 556 8.23 37.00 -5.88
C PHE A 556 8.48 38.47 -6.22
N TYR A 557 7.69 39.35 -5.62
CA TYR A 557 7.86 40.80 -5.67
C TYR A 557 8.48 41.31 -4.39
N LEU A 558 9.30 42.35 -4.52
CA LEU A 558 9.97 43.00 -3.40
C LEU A 558 9.64 44.51 -3.43
N PHE A 559 9.02 45.00 -2.35
CA PHE A 559 8.58 46.40 -2.22
C PHE A 559 9.14 47.05 -0.95
N PRO A 560 9.33 48.37 -0.93
CA PRO A 560 9.53 49.07 0.34
C PRO A 560 8.26 48.99 1.18
N HIS A 561 8.41 48.82 2.48
CA HIS A 561 7.29 48.85 3.42
C HIS A 561 6.59 50.23 3.34
N PRO A 562 5.25 50.34 3.41
CA PRO A 562 4.55 51.62 3.27
C PRO A 562 4.97 52.72 4.26
N SER A 563 5.49 52.35 5.42
CA SER A 563 6.06 53.28 6.41
C SER A 563 7.50 53.74 6.11
N PHE A 564 8.10 53.22 5.04
CA PHE A 564 9.45 53.53 4.59
C PHE A 564 9.37 54.48 3.38
N ASN A 565 9.55 55.78 3.64
CA ASN A 565 9.42 56.86 2.65
C ASN A 565 10.58 56.90 1.64
N LEU A 566 10.66 55.91 0.74
CA LEU A 566 11.56 55.93 -0.42
C LEU A 566 10.88 56.60 -1.62
N LYS A 567 11.47 57.70 -2.12
CA LYS A 567 10.89 58.52 -3.19
C LYS A 567 10.98 57.91 -4.60
N VAL A 568 11.89 56.96 -4.84
CA VAL A 568 12.05 56.28 -6.14
C VAL A 568 12.41 54.82 -5.90
N TYR A 569 11.60 53.88 -6.38
CA TYR A 569 11.94 52.46 -6.39
C TYR A 569 11.37 51.77 -7.63
N LYS A 570 12.11 50.78 -8.14
CA LYS A 570 11.71 49.98 -9.30
C LYS A 570 10.89 48.78 -8.84
N ARG A 571 9.83 48.45 -9.57
CA ARG A 571 9.05 47.22 -9.33
C ARG A 571 9.84 46.02 -9.85
N ASP A 572 10.57 45.36 -8.98
CA ASP A 572 11.37 44.20 -9.35
C ASP A 572 10.62 42.90 -9.07
N ARG A 573 10.23 42.20 -10.14
CA ARG A 573 9.79 40.81 -10.09
C ARG A 573 11.03 39.93 -10.10
N LEU A 574 11.34 39.31 -8.97
CA LEU A 574 12.50 38.44 -8.80
C LEU A 574 12.08 36.98 -8.85
N SER A 575 13.03 36.09 -9.14
CA SER A 575 12.83 34.65 -9.08
C SER A 575 14.05 34.00 -8.47
N ALA A 576 13.84 33.23 -7.40
CA ALA A 576 14.91 32.55 -6.69
C ALA A 576 14.52 31.09 -6.40
N SER A 577 15.49 30.31 -5.92
CA SER A 577 15.22 28.96 -5.39
C SER A 577 14.14 29.03 -4.31
N ASP A 578 13.24 28.06 -4.29
CA ASP A 578 12.22 27.90 -3.26
C ASP A 578 12.79 27.80 -1.83
N MET A 579 13.98 27.21 -1.69
CA MET A 579 14.77 27.10 -0.45
C MET A 579 15.58 28.37 -0.10
N LEU A 580 15.45 29.48 -0.85
CA LEU A 580 16.23 30.68 -0.52
C LEU A 580 15.80 31.20 0.86
N GLN A 581 16.76 31.36 1.77
CA GLN A 581 16.52 31.93 3.09
C GLN A 581 16.24 33.43 3.00
N VAL A 582 15.40 33.93 3.91
CA VAL A 582 15.09 35.36 4.07
C VAL A 582 16.36 36.19 4.24
N ARG A 583 17.35 35.69 4.97
CA ARG A 583 18.67 36.34 5.14
C ARG A 583 19.32 36.72 3.80
N LYS A 584 19.22 35.88 2.78
CA LYS A 584 19.76 36.18 1.44
C LYS A 584 18.98 37.25 0.70
N VAL A 585 17.68 37.38 0.98
CA VAL A 585 16.88 38.51 0.47
C VAL A 585 17.26 39.79 1.19
N ILE A 586 17.56 39.74 2.49
CA ILE A 586 18.07 40.88 3.27
C ILE A 586 19.41 41.36 2.71
N GLU A 587 20.35 40.44 2.46
CA GLU A 587 21.63 40.74 1.81
C GLU A 587 21.42 41.44 0.46
N HIS A 588 20.49 40.94 -0.37
CA HIS A 588 20.15 41.57 -1.64
C HIS A 588 19.61 43.00 -1.49
N VAL A 589 18.70 43.25 -0.54
CA VAL A 589 18.18 44.59 -0.27
C VAL A 589 19.31 45.52 0.15
N TYR A 590 20.22 45.08 1.02
CA TYR A 590 21.34 45.89 1.48
C TYR A 590 22.30 46.24 0.32
N GLU A 591 22.75 45.22 -0.41
CA GLU A 591 23.76 45.37 -1.45
C GLU A 591 23.25 46.07 -2.70
N LYS A 592 22.01 45.83 -3.13
CA LYS A 592 21.54 46.24 -4.46
C LYS A 592 20.56 47.41 -4.43
N ILE A 593 19.86 47.60 -3.32
CA ILE A 593 18.78 48.60 -3.21
C ILE A 593 19.21 49.77 -2.31
N LEU A 594 19.78 49.50 -1.14
CA LEU A 594 20.18 50.56 -0.22
C LEU A 594 21.55 51.16 -0.55
N SER A 595 22.54 50.35 -0.93
CA SER A 595 23.87 50.86 -1.32
C SER A 595 23.83 51.76 -2.57
N THR A 596 22.96 51.43 -3.53
CA THR A 596 22.74 52.20 -4.76
C THR A 596 21.96 53.48 -4.47
N ALA A 597 20.98 53.46 -3.56
CA ALA A 597 20.28 54.67 -3.13
C ALA A 597 21.23 55.69 -2.48
N VAL A 598 22.14 55.25 -1.61
CA VAL A 598 23.16 56.10 -0.97
C VAL A 598 24.16 56.67 -1.99
N ASN A 599 24.58 55.88 -2.98
CA ASN A 599 25.47 56.36 -4.04
C ASN A 599 24.78 57.37 -4.99
N THR A 600 23.46 57.27 -5.17
CA THR A 600 22.70 58.19 -6.01
C THR A 600 22.48 59.54 -5.31
N GLU A 601 22.30 59.56 -3.99
CA GLU A 601 22.24 60.80 -3.20
C GLU A 601 23.61 61.51 -3.14
N ASN A 602 24.71 60.77 -3.01
CA ASN A 602 26.06 61.36 -3.05
C ASN A 602 26.42 61.93 -4.44
N SER A 603 25.87 61.39 -5.53
CA SER A 603 26.09 61.93 -6.88
C SER A 603 25.28 63.20 -7.16
N MET A 604 24.23 63.51 -6.38
CA MET A 604 23.46 64.75 -6.54
C MET A 604 24.05 65.94 -5.77
N ASN A 605 24.97 65.70 -4.83
CA ASN A 605 25.61 66.75 -4.02
C ASN A 605 27.05 67.11 -4.48
N ALA A 606 27.59 66.49 -5.52
CA ALA A 606 28.90 66.83 -6.07
C ALA A 606 28.76 67.76 -7.29
N ASN A 607 28.38 69.01 -7.04
CA ASN A 607 28.41 70.08 -8.04
C ASN A 607 29.09 71.33 -7.45
N SER A 608 30.38 71.22 -7.13
CA SER A 608 31.28 72.37 -7.04
C SER A 608 32.74 71.94 -7.19
N GLU A 609 33.42 72.62 -8.10
CA GLU A 609 34.88 72.68 -8.31
C GLU A 609 35.55 71.53 -9.11
N LYS A 610 35.75 71.83 -10.40
CA LYS A 610 36.69 71.15 -11.29
C LYS A 610 38.13 71.50 -10.88
N ASN A 611 38.95 70.48 -10.66
CA ASN A 611 40.41 70.54 -10.87
C ASN A 611 40.83 69.32 -11.71
N PRO A 612 41.54 69.49 -12.85
CA PRO A 612 41.92 68.36 -13.68
C PRO A 612 43.32 67.84 -13.29
N GLY A 613 43.41 66.60 -12.84
CA GLY A 613 44.70 65.90 -12.78
C GLY A 613 44.86 64.93 -11.62
N ALA A 614 44.33 63.71 -11.77
CA ALA A 614 44.94 62.48 -11.25
C ALA A 614 44.12 61.28 -11.76
N GLN A 615 44.76 60.40 -12.52
CA GLN A 615 44.22 59.07 -12.84
C GLN A 615 44.28 58.21 -11.58
N SER A 616 43.14 57.73 -11.08
CA SER A 616 43.07 56.68 -10.06
C SER A 616 42.41 55.43 -10.64
N GLN A 617 43.14 54.32 -10.53
CA GLN A 617 42.70 52.97 -10.91
C GLN A 617 41.56 52.48 -10.00
N PRO A 618 40.64 51.62 -10.48
CA PRO A 618 39.63 51.01 -9.64
C PRO A 618 40.23 49.86 -8.82
N SER A 619 40.38 50.07 -7.50
CA SER A 619 40.69 49.01 -6.55
C SER A 619 39.43 48.19 -6.23
N SER A 620 39.34 46.97 -6.78
CA SER A 620 38.31 45.99 -6.44
C SER A 620 38.70 45.20 -5.19
N THR A 621 38.31 45.68 -4.01
CA THR A 621 38.22 44.87 -2.79
C THR A 621 36.76 44.55 -2.52
N PRO A 622 36.35 43.28 -2.33
CA PRO A 622 34.96 42.94 -1.99
C PRO A 622 34.63 43.55 -0.62
N ALA A 623 33.55 44.31 -0.53
CA ALA A 623 33.06 44.85 0.73
C ALA A 623 32.69 43.68 1.66
N VAL A 624 33.37 43.58 2.81
CA VAL A 624 33.02 42.60 3.86
C VAL A 624 31.62 42.92 4.37
N LEU A 625 30.68 42.00 4.19
CA LEU A 625 29.29 42.14 4.66
C LEU A 625 29.27 42.28 6.19
N PRO A 626 28.57 43.27 6.76
CA PRO A 626 28.44 43.41 8.21
C PRO A 626 27.74 42.19 8.81
N SER A 627 28.28 41.63 9.89
CA SER A 627 27.73 40.45 10.58
C SER A 627 26.31 40.65 11.15
N ASN A 628 25.85 41.90 11.28
CA ASN A 628 24.59 42.29 11.93
C ASN A 628 23.54 42.85 10.93
N LEU A 629 23.52 42.38 9.68
CA LEU A 629 22.55 42.83 8.66
C LEU A 629 21.09 42.63 9.07
N GLU A 630 20.82 41.60 9.87
CA GLU A 630 19.47 41.24 10.36
C GLU A 630 18.90 42.26 11.36
N GLU A 631 19.77 43.05 12.00
CA GLU A 631 19.37 44.14 12.91
C GLU A 631 19.06 45.43 12.14
N LYS A 632 19.57 45.56 10.90
CA LYS A 632 19.46 46.78 10.08
C LYS A 632 18.30 46.75 9.09
N ILE A 633 17.83 45.57 8.70
CA ILE A 633 16.77 45.41 7.70
C ILE A 633 15.76 44.38 8.19
N GLU A 634 14.51 44.78 8.24
CA GLU A 634 13.37 43.91 8.51
C GLU A 634 12.65 43.58 7.20
N LEU A 635 12.28 42.31 7.03
CA LEU A 635 11.40 41.84 5.95
C LEU A 635 10.03 41.46 6.53
N TYR A 636 9.00 41.79 5.77
CA TYR A 636 7.60 41.57 6.12
C TYR A 636 6.85 40.86 4.98
N CYS A 637 5.88 40.05 5.34
CA CYS A 637 4.87 39.53 4.42
C CYS A 637 3.51 39.62 5.12
N GLN A 638 2.53 40.27 4.48
CA GLN A 638 1.20 40.53 5.07
C GLN A 638 1.27 41.13 6.49
N ASP A 639 2.10 42.17 6.65
CA ASP A 639 2.36 42.87 7.92
C ASP A 639 2.99 42.02 9.05
N GLN A 640 3.34 40.76 8.78
CA GLN A 640 4.08 39.90 9.71
C GLN A 640 5.58 39.97 9.45
N ARG A 641 6.38 40.24 10.49
CA ARG A 641 7.85 40.20 10.44
C ARG A 641 8.33 38.77 10.20
N LEU A 642 9.26 38.61 9.26
CA LEU A 642 9.81 37.32 8.86
C LEU A 642 11.07 36.98 9.66
N ASP A 643 11.22 35.71 10.04
CA ASP A 643 12.45 35.17 10.62
C ASP A 643 13.51 35.00 9.50
N PRO A 644 14.74 35.52 9.67
CA PRO A 644 15.84 35.39 8.69
C PRO A 644 16.15 33.94 8.26
N ASN A 645 15.88 32.95 9.11
CA ASN A 645 16.14 31.54 8.86
C ASN A 645 15.03 30.84 8.06
N MET A 646 13.85 31.46 7.90
CA MET A 646 12.78 30.89 7.08
C MET A 646 13.14 30.92 5.60
N ASP A 647 12.64 29.94 4.85
CA ASP A 647 12.76 29.90 3.39
C ASP A 647 11.52 30.48 2.69
N LEU A 648 11.68 30.90 1.43
CA LEU A 648 10.61 31.52 0.64
C LEU A 648 9.36 30.64 0.52
N ARG A 649 9.53 29.31 0.41
CA ARG A 649 8.41 28.37 0.32
C ARG A 649 7.61 28.27 1.62
N THR A 650 8.27 28.30 2.79
CA THR A 650 7.57 28.28 4.09
C THR A 650 6.76 29.55 4.28
N ILE A 651 7.31 30.70 3.87
CA ILE A 651 6.58 31.97 3.88
C ILE A 651 5.38 31.90 2.93
N LYS A 652 5.59 31.43 1.71
CA LYS A 652 4.52 31.29 0.71
C LYS A 652 3.41 30.36 1.18
N TYR A 653 3.73 29.32 1.96
CA TYR A 653 2.75 28.35 2.44
C TYR A 653 2.00 28.80 3.69
N PHE A 654 2.70 29.31 4.71
CA PHE A 654 2.08 29.63 6.01
C PHE A 654 1.61 31.08 6.15
N ILE A 655 2.30 32.03 5.51
CA ILE A 655 2.09 33.47 5.72
C ILE A 655 1.35 34.09 4.54
N TRP A 656 1.68 33.73 3.30
CA TRP A 656 1.05 34.30 2.11
C TRP A 656 -0.34 33.72 1.82
N LYS A 657 -1.40 34.51 2.05
CA LYS A 657 -2.81 34.11 1.85
C LYS A 657 -3.52 34.72 0.64
N GLN A 658 -2.91 35.68 -0.05
CA GLN A 658 -3.60 36.50 -1.08
C GLN A 658 -3.64 35.87 -2.48
N GLY A 659 -3.09 34.66 -2.67
CA GLY A 659 -2.99 34.02 -3.99
C GLY A 659 -2.00 34.72 -4.93
N GLY A 660 -1.51 34.02 -5.96
CA GLY A 660 -0.52 34.58 -6.89
C GLY A 660 0.94 34.54 -6.41
N ASP A 661 1.78 35.40 -7.01
CA ASP A 661 3.21 35.51 -6.70
C ASP A 661 3.43 36.07 -5.28
N LEU A 662 4.46 35.57 -4.59
CA LEU A 662 4.77 36.00 -3.22
C LEU A 662 5.15 37.49 -3.20
N VAL A 663 4.65 38.25 -2.22
CA VAL A 663 5.01 39.67 -2.05
C VAL A 663 5.71 39.87 -0.72
N LEU A 664 6.91 40.45 -0.76
CA LEU A 664 7.74 40.77 0.39
C LEU A 664 7.95 42.28 0.49
N TYR A 665 7.91 42.81 1.71
CA TYR A 665 8.16 44.21 2.01
C TYR A 665 9.43 44.37 2.85
N TYR A 666 10.33 45.27 2.47
CA TYR A 666 11.54 45.54 3.26
C TYR A 666 11.48 46.92 3.93
N LYS A 667 12.08 47.01 5.11
CA LYS A 667 12.16 48.24 5.92
C LYS A 667 13.55 48.33 6.54
N ALA A 668 14.24 49.45 6.36
CA ALA A 668 15.48 49.70 7.11
C ALA A 668 15.14 50.12 8.55
N VAL A 669 15.80 49.50 9.52
CA VAL A 669 15.75 49.89 10.93
C VAL A 669 16.81 50.96 11.14
N LYS A 670 16.41 52.10 11.71
CA LYS A 670 17.31 53.23 11.98
C LYS A 670 18.23 52.94 13.17
#